data_AF-A0A3D1DJ64-F1
#
_entry.id   AF-A0A3D1DJ64-F1
#
_cell.length_a   1.000
_cell.length_b   1.000
_cell.length_c   1.000
_cell.angle_alpha   90.00
_cell.angle_beta   90.00
_cell.angle_gamma   90.00
#
_symmetry.space_group_name_H-M   'P 1'
#
loop_
_entity.id
_entity.type
_entity.pdbx_description
1 polymer ?
#
loop_
_entity_poly.entity_id
_entity_poly.type
_entity_poly.pdbx_seq_one_letter_code
_entity_poly.pdbx_strand_id
1 'polypeptide(L)'
;MTRLRVRLLLLLLVGGCGFEQAEDPVVGSRVAELEPHASAEGSLARLAKEYPGRILPLVRKHCLKCHSAEKKKGGLDLGRFGTVADVRSHTRTWQKVLRRLRDGEMPPRNSPQPTSADRKRLIEWSESYLLADARDRAGDPGLVLMRRLTKAEYNYSVRDLTRVDLRPAKRFLEDSVAGEGFANTGESLFMAPDLLPKYLDAARQVSAHAVLTPTGIRFSSSSDRHEWIAEAAQSIKDFYSRYTDRQGRLPLADYLKATLRYRDRDPAADLSVEEFAALQKPAAGRTLSPKYLRLLWESLNELQPVGEMAEVARQWRDTKTIVVKGAHDSATRIEEAGSSDPGDPKTFQHPPVPGAFGNPGPYGVRNVTGKDVDAGFIWNPGSRFVVDFGKAKQIRQVRLWSGYGGGSRGANMRVAFSNEPGGPFTVPEGGEFNYLTSSGGGVLENGEASPDFTGSYHYTFQPATARYWRIAMVGVTAGHMPRTTTIQFGPMPDVVAPGLLGTISSSQARLWKFNSQTNHLIGSVGLFGPHVIPLADKSGKPKWDSDTYSSFARLFPLAACFAPVIPVNTDVTVELFLREDEPLSRLVLDEKEHRQLDRLWDELHYLSREPVEVLYNTKEFIGFQPAVRIENTNKFAKRIPSLQAKAKAFEKSASAAEPGQLNAVIELATRAWRRSLSKVETDELRGLYQLLRRKQELSHDAAIRTVITRVLVSPNFLYRVERSAPGEQAAVLSDWELASRLSYFLWSSMPDDQLRTAARNGRLQDADVLTAEASRMLADSKSRALATEFAGQWLQFRGFERYDGKSETRFPTFTTKLRMAMNQESTGFVSEIIRNDRSILEFLKADHTFLNDELANHYGIPDVEGPEFRRVAGVGRFGRGGIVTMGSVLTKQAGALRTSPVLRGTWVIETLLGRRVPNPPDDVPQLDEDEVNKDGLTMRQQLERHRADTACATCHAKIDPYGFALEAYDPIGRLRERDQNGNPIDARAEPLDADAFEGLSGLQSYLLEHQDEFTKQFCRKLAGYALGRSVELSDEPLLAEMQTQLKTHDYRFSTAMLTLVKSSQFRRHRGQNDPGDTSP
;
A
#
# COMPACT_ATOMS: atom_id res chain seq x y z
N MET A 1 50.81 -35.71 -18.24
CA MET A 1 51.62 -35.49 -17.02
C MET A 1 50.69 -35.48 -15.81
N THR A 2 51.14 -36.05 -14.67
CA THR A 2 50.63 -35.91 -13.27
C THR A 2 49.20 -35.34 -13.08
N ARG A 3 48.13 -36.05 -12.68
CA ARG A 3 47.90 -37.08 -11.59
C ARG A 3 48.32 -36.55 -10.19
N LEU A 4 47.59 -36.76 -9.08
CA LEU A 4 46.78 -37.93 -8.67
C LEU A 4 45.80 -37.65 -7.47
N ARG A 5 44.68 -38.41 -7.37
CA ARG A 5 43.86 -38.97 -6.22
C ARG A 5 43.86 -38.30 -4.81
N VAL A 6 42.77 -38.24 -4.01
CA VAL A 6 41.64 -39.15 -3.61
C VAL A 6 41.93 -40.11 -2.42
N ARG A 7 41.06 -40.00 -1.36
CA ARG A 7 40.56 -41.01 -0.36
C ARG A 7 41.16 -41.19 1.08
N LEU A 8 40.23 -41.08 2.05
CA LEU A 8 39.84 -42.05 3.13
C LEU A 8 40.47 -42.02 4.56
N LEU A 9 39.59 -42.35 5.53
CA LEU A 9 39.69 -42.64 6.97
C LEU A 9 40.95 -43.41 7.47
N LEU A 10 41.37 -43.29 8.74
CA LEU A 10 40.86 -44.04 9.93
C LEU A 10 41.71 -43.92 11.24
N LEU A 11 41.04 -43.77 12.41
CA LEU A 11 41.34 -44.12 13.83
C LEU A 11 42.75 -44.01 14.54
N LEU A 12 42.69 -43.40 15.75
CA LEU A 12 43.25 -43.79 17.09
C LEU A 12 44.70 -43.50 17.60
N LEU A 13 44.72 -42.85 18.80
CA LEU A 13 45.29 -43.30 20.11
C LEU A 13 46.52 -42.62 20.81
N VAL A 14 46.27 -42.32 22.11
CA VAL A 14 47.14 -42.13 23.31
C VAL A 14 47.72 -40.74 23.68
N GLY A 15 47.35 -40.27 24.89
CA GLY A 15 48.14 -39.40 25.79
C GLY A 15 47.55 -38.00 26.08
N GLY A 16 47.20 -37.57 27.31
CA GLY A 16 47.09 -38.31 28.58
C GLY A 16 47.61 -37.56 29.85
N CYS A 17 46.86 -36.55 30.34
CA CYS A 17 46.88 -35.91 31.69
C CYS A 17 45.63 -35.00 31.75
N GLY A 18 44.76 -34.89 32.76
CA GLY A 18 44.82 -35.23 34.20
C GLY A 18 45.22 -33.99 35.02
N PHE A 19 44.48 -33.47 36.01
CA PHE A 19 43.20 -33.83 36.65
C PHE A 19 42.70 -32.61 37.46
N GLU A 20 41.40 -32.39 37.68
CA GLU A 20 40.78 -32.05 38.99
C GLU A 20 39.26 -31.75 38.87
N GLN A 21 38.52 -32.05 39.95
CA GLN A 21 37.05 -32.00 40.05
C GLN A 21 36.59 -30.93 41.04
N ALA A 22 35.36 -30.44 40.87
CA ALA A 22 34.54 -29.92 41.97
C ALA A 22 33.07 -30.31 41.70
N GLU A 23 32.35 -30.77 42.73
CA GLU A 23 30.99 -31.34 42.62
C GLU A 23 29.92 -30.38 43.21
N ASP A 24 28.86 -30.12 42.43
CA ASP A 24 27.43 -29.97 42.80
C ASP A 24 26.96 -28.95 43.89
N PRO A 25 25.64 -28.61 44.03
CA PRO A 25 24.45 -29.22 43.40
C PRO A 25 23.37 -28.29 42.76
N VAL A 26 22.71 -28.83 41.73
CA VAL A 26 21.24 -28.89 41.49
C VAL A 26 20.34 -27.65 41.72
N VAL A 27 19.81 -27.09 40.62
CA VAL A 27 18.34 -26.93 40.39
C VAL A 27 18.02 -27.30 38.94
N GLY A 28 17.34 -28.42 38.71
CA GLY A 28 17.12 -28.96 37.37
C GLY A 28 15.72 -28.70 36.79
N SER A 29 15.62 -27.87 35.75
CA SER A 29 14.44 -27.83 34.87
C SER A 29 14.49 -28.99 33.87
N ARG A 30 13.75 -30.08 34.12
CA ARG A 30 13.64 -31.19 33.17
C ARG A 30 12.80 -30.79 31.94
N VAL A 31 13.46 -30.28 30.91
CA VAL A 31 13.00 -30.50 29.54
C VAL A 31 13.17 -32.00 29.28
N ALA A 32 12.08 -32.75 29.21
CA ALA A 32 12.13 -34.14 28.82
C ALA A 32 12.34 -34.21 27.31
N GLU A 33 13.50 -34.68 26.88
CA GLU A 33 13.72 -35.12 25.50
C GLU A 33 12.69 -36.19 25.15
N LEU A 34 11.78 -35.86 24.23
CA LEU A 34 10.83 -36.81 23.68
C LEU A 34 11.56 -37.62 22.60
N GLU A 35 11.89 -38.87 22.90
CA GLU A 35 12.41 -39.78 21.88
C GLU A 35 11.40 -39.92 20.71
N PRO A 36 11.90 -39.94 19.46
CA PRO A 36 11.07 -40.28 18.31
C PRO A 36 10.78 -41.79 18.29
N HIS A 37 9.64 -42.17 17.70
CA HIS A 37 9.22 -43.56 17.40
C HIS A 37 8.53 -44.38 18.51
N ALA A 38 7.37 -43.89 18.95
CA ALA A 38 6.20 -44.77 19.14
C ALA A 38 5.09 -44.33 18.15
N SER A 39 4.41 -45.27 17.49
CA SER A 39 3.30 -44.93 16.60
C SER A 39 2.12 -44.34 17.40
N ALA A 40 1.35 -43.43 16.77
CA ALA A 40 0.19 -42.80 17.42
C ALA A 40 -0.79 -43.87 17.96
N GLU A 41 -1.08 -44.90 17.16
CA GLU A 41 -1.87 -46.07 17.52
C GLU A 41 -1.35 -46.79 18.78
N GLY A 42 -0.03 -47.00 18.89
CA GLY A 42 0.60 -47.64 20.05
C GLY A 42 0.43 -46.81 21.33
N SER A 43 0.47 -45.48 21.21
CA SER A 43 0.25 -44.56 22.34
C SER A 43 -1.23 -44.53 22.80
N LEU A 44 -2.17 -44.47 21.85
CA LEU A 44 -3.62 -44.50 22.14
C LEU A 44 -4.03 -45.83 22.79
N ALA A 45 -3.60 -46.96 22.22
CA ALA A 45 -3.94 -48.29 22.74
C ALA A 45 -3.43 -48.52 24.16
N ARG A 46 -2.27 -47.92 24.52
CA ARG A 46 -1.76 -47.92 25.90
C ARG A 46 -2.63 -47.05 26.81
N LEU A 47 -2.86 -45.79 26.45
CA LEU A 47 -3.61 -44.84 27.28
C LEU A 47 -5.07 -45.29 27.51
N ALA A 48 -5.66 -45.95 26.51
CA ALA A 48 -6.96 -46.62 26.60
C ALA A 48 -6.99 -47.72 27.67
N LYS A 49 -5.95 -48.56 27.75
CA LYS A 49 -5.83 -49.61 28.79
C LYS A 49 -5.60 -49.03 30.18
N GLU A 50 -4.91 -47.89 30.30
CA GLU A 50 -4.67 -47.24 31.60
C GLU A 50 -5.95 -46.57 32.18
N TYR A 51 -6.92 -46.19 31.34
CA TYR A 51 -8.10 -45.41 31.77
C TYR A 51 -8.95 -46.09 32.87
N PRO A 52 -9.44 -47.34 32.72
CA PRO A 52 -10.36 -47.94 33.71
C PRO A 52 -9.69 -48.21 35.06
N GLY A 53 -8.39 -48.54 35.04
CA GLY A 53 -7.64 -48.92 36.24
C GLY A 53 -6.97 -47.77 36.99
N ARG A 54 -6.59 -46.68 36.29
CA ARG A 54 -5.76 -45.60 36.88
C ARG A 54 -6.42 -44.23 36.92
N ILE A 55 -7.39 -43.96 36.05
CA ILE A 55 -7.98 -42.63 35.83
C ILE A 55 -9.43 -42.57 36.25
N LEU A 56 -10.26 -43.50 35.77
CA LEU A 56 -11.67 -43.59 36.14
C LEU A 56 -11.90 -43.67 37.67
N PRO A 57 -11.07 -44.37 38.48
CA PRO A 57 -11.20 -44.34 39.95
C PRO A 57 -10.95 -42.95 40.54
N LEU A 58 -10.03 -42.15 39.98
CA LEU A 58 -9.75 -40.78 40.44
C LEU A 58 -10.88 -39.82 40.05
N VAL A 59 -11.46 -39.96 38.86
CA VAL A 59 -12.66 -39.21 38.45
C VAL A 59 -13.84 -39.53 39.38
N ARG A 60 -14.06 -40.83 39.68
CA ARG A 60 -15.07 -41.28 40.64
C ARG A 60 -14.87 -40.67 42.04
N LYS A 61 -13.64 -40.71 42.55
CA LYS A 61 -13.26 -40.20 43.89
C LYS A 61 -13.37 -38.68 44.03
N HIS A 62 -12.91 -37.92 43.04
CA HIS A 62 -12.73 -36.46 43.16
C HIS A 62 -13.76 -35.61 42.40
N CYS A 63 -14.43 -36.15 41.38
CA CYS A 63 -15.29 -35.35 40.49
C CYS A 63 -16.79 -35.69 40.61
N LEU A 64 -17.16 -36.96 40.73
CA LEU A 64 -18.57 -37.39 40.63
C LEU A 64 -19.47 -36.93 41.78
N LYS A 65 -18.92 -36.48 42.92
CA LYS A 65 -19.72 -35.84 44.00
C LYS A 65 -20.43 -34.56 43.54
N CYS A 66 -19.96 -33.91 42.46
CA CYS A 66 -20.51 -32.67 41.91
C CYS A 66 -20.78 -32.68 40.40
N HIS A 67 -20.35 -33.73 39.69
CA HIS A 67 -20.50 -33.90 38.24
C HIS A 67 -21.00 -35.31 37.91
N SER A 68 -22.20 -35.66 38.39
CA SER A 68 -22.89 -36.92 38.13
C SER A 68 -24.25 -36.68 37.46
N ALA A 69 -24.91 -37.76 37.03
CA ALA A 69 -26.28 -37.71 36.51
C ALA A 69 -27.28 -37.05 37.50
N GLU A 70 -27.09 -37.27 38.80
CA GLU A 70 -27.90 -36.69 39.88
C GLU A 70 -27.54 -35.22 40.16
N LYS A 71 -26.25 -34.87 40.06
CA LYS A 71 -25.74 -33.55 40.44
C LYS A 71 -24.82 -33.01 39.35
N LYS A 72 -25.39 -32.19 38.47
CA LYS A 72 -24.74 -31.61 37.28
C LYS A 72 -24.26 -30.18 37.54
N LYS A 73 -23.37 -29.94 38.51
CA LYS A 73 -22.85 -28.57 38.72
C LYS A 73 -22.17 -28.06 37.45
N GLY A 74 -22.45 -26.82 37.06
CA GLY A 74 -21.97 -26.23 35.81
C GLY A 74 -22.46 -26.95 34.54
N GLY A 75 -23.58 -27.69 34.61
CA GLY A 75 -24.13 -28.45 33.47
C GLY A 75 -23.32 -29.68 33.06
N LEU A 76 -22.31 -30.08 33.85
CA LEU A 76 -21.39 -31.15 33.51
C LEU A 76 -21.71 -32.43 34.27
N ASP A 77 -21.90 -33.52 33.52
CA ASP A 77 -21.93 -34.91 33.99
C ASP A 77 -20.68 -35.64 33.48
N LEU A 78 -19.87 -36.13 34.41
CA LEU A 78 -18.68 -36.94 34.14
C LEU A 78 -18.94 -38.45 34.36
N GLY A 79 -20.09 -38.84 34.92
CA GLY A 79 -20.45 -40.23 35.16
C GLY A 79 -20.67 -41.02 33.87
N ARG A 80 -21.05 -40.33 32.79
CA ARG A 80 -21.17 -40.89 31.44
C ARG A 80 -19.86 -41.32 30.79
N PHE A 81 -18.70 -40.94 31.34
CA PHE A 81 -17.39 -41.34 30.81
C PHE A 81 -16.93 -42.68 31.40
N GLY A 82 -17.75 -43.73 31.19
CA GLY A 82 -17.47 -45.08 31.70
C GLY A 82 -16.31 -45.78 30.97
N THR A 83 -16.10 -45.42 29.70
CA THR A 83 -15.09 -45.98 28.81
C THR A 83 -14.26 -44.88 28.16
N VAL A 84 -13.13 -45.27 27.54
CA VAL A 84 -12.32 -44.33 26.76
C VAL A 84 -13.00 -43.92 25.44
N ALA A 85 -13.95 -44.71 24.92
CA ALA A 85 -14.74 -44.34 23.74
C ALA A 85 -15.65 -43.15 24.04
N ASP A 86 -16.20 -43.08 25.27
CA ASP A 86 -16.98 -41.92 25.73
C ASP A 86 -16.11 -40.66 25.83
N VAL A 87 -14.85 -40.80 26.26
CA VAL A 87 -13.86 -39.72 26.27
C VAL A 87 -13.61 -39.24 24.84
N ARG A 88 -13.42 -40.18 23.90
CA ARG A 88 -13.14 -39.91 22.48
C ARG A 88 -14.28 -39.20 21.74
N SER A 89 -15.53 -39.51 22.07
CA SER A 89 -16.70 -38.84 21.50
C SER A 89 -16.96 -37.44 22.09
N HIS A 90 -16.29 -37.06 23.18
CA HIS A 90 -16.50 -35.77 23.86
C HIS A 90 -15.19 -35.07 24.25
N THR A 91 -14.19 -35.07 23.37
CA THR A 91 -12.87 -34.47 23.62
C THR A 91 -12.93 -33.00 24.06
N ARG A 92 -13.86 -32.20 23.51
CA ARG A 92 -14.13 -30.81 23.96
C ARG A 92 -14.51 -30.72 25.45
N THR A 93 -15.14 -31.75 26.02
CA THR A 93 -15.41 -31.82 27.48
C THR A 93 -14.12 -32.10 28.23
N TRP A 94 -13.29 -33.02 27.75
CA TRP A 94 -12.02 -33.35 28.40
C TRP A 94 -10.96 -32.27 28.29
N GLN A 95 -10.95 -31.47 27.21
CA GLN A 95 -10.18 -30.22 27.12
C GLN A 95 -10.59 -29.20 28.21
N LYS A 96 -11.88 -29.13 28.58
CA LYS A 96 -12.34 -28.32 29.71
C LYS A 96 -11.91 -28.90 31.06
N VAL A 97 -12.00 -30.23 31.23
CA VAL A 97 -11.55 -30.92 32.45
C VAL A 97 -10.05 -30.72 32.69
N LEU A 98 -9.20 -31.00 31.70
CA LEU A 98 -7.75 -30.79 31.75
C LEU A 98 -7.39 -29.36 32.15
N ARG A 99 -8.08 -28.38 31.55
CA ARG A 99 -7.92 -26.94 31.87
C ARG A 99 -8.24 -26.64 33.34
N ARG A 100 -9.47 -26.93 33.79
CA ARG A 100 -9.90 -26.72 35.19
C ARG A 100 -9.03 -27.45 36.23
N LEU A 101 -8.38 -28.56 35.84
CA LEU A 101 -7.43 -29.30 36.68
C LEU A 101 -6.04 -28.63 36.76
N ARG A 102 -5.52 -28.11 35.62
CA ARG A 102 -4.28 -27.34 35.54
C ARG A 102 -4.38 -26.02 36.30
N ASP A 103 -5.49 -25.32 36.12
CA ASP A 103 -5.72 -23.99 36.71
C ASP A 103 -5.96 -24.08 38.24
N GLY A 104 -6.11 -25.29 38.78
CA GLY A 104 -6.32 -25.56 40.21
C GLY A 104 -7.76 -25.33 40.70
N GLU A 105 -8.65 -24.87 39.83
CA GLU A 105 -10.03 -24.48 40.15
C GLU A 105 -10.94 -25.66 40.52
N MET A 106 -10.65 -26.85 39.98
CA MET A 106 -11.39 -28.07 40.25
C MET A 106 -10.53 -29.13 40.96
N PRO A 107 -11.07 -29.83 41.99
CA PRO A 107 -12.31 -29.52 42.71
C PRO A 107 -12.26 -28.16 43.42
N PRO A 108 -13.40 -27.52 43.74
CA PRO A 108 -13.42 -26.22 44.44
C PRO A 108 -12.74 -26.29 45.82
N ARG A 109 -12.22 -25.17 46.33
CA ARG A 109 -11.50 -25.10 47.63
C ARG A 109 -12.24 -25.81 48.77
N ASN A 110 -13.56 -25.66 48.84
CA ASN A 110 -14.42 -26.24 49.89
C ASN A 110 -14.80 -27.73 49.61
N SER A 111 -14.01 -28.46 48.81
CA SER A 111 -14.25 -29.86 48.44
C SER A 111 -12.97 -30.69 48.55
N PRO A 112 -13.07 -32.03 48.79
CA PRO A 112 -11.90 -32.89 48.94
C PRO A 112 -10.95 -32.85 47.74
N GLN A 113 -9.77 -32.30 47.95
CA GLN A 113 -8.75 -32.13 46.91
C GLN A 113 -8.09 -33.47 46.53
N PRO A 114 -7.70 -33.66 45.26
CA PRO A 114 -6.75 -34.70 44.88
C PRO A 114 -5.38 -34.44 45.51
N THR A 115 -4.62 -35.50 45.77
CA THR A 115 -3.19 -35.36 46.11
C THR A 115 -2.43 -34.73 44.94
N SER A 116 -1.25 -34.17 45.18
CA SER A 116 -0.39 -33.65 44.11
C SER A 116 -0.10 -34.72 43.04
N ALA A 117 0.13 -35.97 43.46
CA ALA A 117 0.32 -37.11 42.58
C ALA A 117 -0.96 -37.49 41.80
N ASP A 118 -2.14 -37.49 42.42
CA ASP A 118 -3.41 -37.79 41.74
C ASP A 118 -3.78 -36.69 40.73
N ARG A 119 -3.60 -35.41 41.09
CA ARG A 119 -3.82 -34.27 40.20
C ARG A 119 -2.87 -34.33 38.99
N LYS A 120 -1.58 -34.56 39.24
CA LYS A 120 -0.57 -34.73 38.20
C LYS A 120 -0.95 -35.88 37.25
N ARG A 121 -1.33 -37.05 37.78
CA ARG A 121 -1.75 -38.20 36.96
C ARG A 121 -2.99 -37.93 36.10
N LEU A 122 -3.99 -37.22 36.64
CA LEU A 122 -5.17 -36.81 35.88
C LEU A 122 -4.81 -35.85 34.73
N ILE A 123 -3.91 -34.88 34.98
CA ILE A 123 -3.44 -33.91 33.98
C ILE A 123 -2.63 -34.63 32.90
N GLU A 124 -1.58 -35.36 33.27
CA GLU A 124 -0.66 -36.06 32.36
C GLU A 124 -1.38 -37.04 31.45
N TRP A 125 -2.31 -37.85 31.98
CA TRP A 125 -3.10 -38.77 31.15
C TRP A 125 -4.04 -38.03 30.22
N SER A 126 -4.76 -37.01 30.70
CA SER A 126 -5.72 -36.27 29.87
C SER A 126 -5.01 -35.53 28.73
N GLU A 127 -3.85 -34.93 29.01
CA GLU A 127 -2.99 -34.32 28.01
C GLU A 127 -2.45 -35.34 27.02
N SER A 128 -1.84 -36.42 27.49
CA SER A 128 -1.28 -37.47 26.63
C SER A 128 -2.36 -38.08 25.72
N TYR A 129 -3.56 -38.31 26.25
CA TYR A 129 -4.68 -38.86 25.50
C TYR A 129 -5.22 -37.88 24.46
N LEU A 130 -5.43 -36.61 24.82
CA LEU A 130 -5.87 -35.59 23.87
C LEU A 130 -4.83 -35.33 22.78
N LEU A 131 -3.53 -35.32 23.11
CA LEU A 131 -2.44 -35.20 22.13
C LEU A 131 -2.38 -36.41 21.19
N ALA A 132 -2.59 -37.62 21.71
CA ALA A 132 -2.58 -38.83 20.90
C ALA A 132 -3.81 -38.92 19.97
N ASP A 133 -5.01 -38.55 20.45
CA ASP A 133 -6.21 -38.45 19.62
C ASP A 133 -6.12 -37.30 18.59
N ALA A 134 -5.48 -36.17 18.94
CA ALA A 134 -5.18 -35.10 17.99
C ALA A 134 -4.29 -35.58 16.83
N ARG A 135 -3.29 -36.40 17.13
CA ARG A 135 -2.38 -37.01 16.13
C ARG A 135 -3.07 -38.09 15.28
N ASP A 136 -3.94 -38.88 15.89
CA ASP A 136 -4.73 -39.90 15.18
C ASP A 136 -5.74 -39.28 14.21
N ARG A 137 -6.32 -38.13 14.59
CA ARG A 137 -7.16 -37.30 13.71
C ARG A 137 -6.37 -36.28 12.87
N ALA A 138 -5.05 -36.39 12.78
CA ALA A 138 -4.25 -35.40 12.03
C ALA A 138 -4.64 -35.39 10.55
N GLY A 139 -4.92 -34.20 10.01
CA GLY A 139 -5.34 -34.02 8.62
C GLY A 139 -6.85 -34.01 8.40
N ASP A 140 -7.67 -34.28 9.42
CA ASP A 140 -9.07 -33.88 9.45
C ASP A 140 -9.19 -32.35 9.35
N PRO A 141 -9.89 -31.79 8.33
CA PRO A 141 -9.90 -30.37 8.10
C PRO A 141 -10.87 -29.58 8.98
N GLY A 142 -11.70 -30.24 9.79
CA GLY A 142 -12.72 -29.58 10.60
C GLY A 142 -14.00 -29.22 9.82
N LEU A 143 -15.10 -29.04 10.54
CA LEU A 143 -16.37 -28.59 9.96
C LEU A 143 -16.35 -27.07 9.72
N VAL A 144 -16.48 -26.64 8.46
CA VAL A 144 -16.65 -25.23 8.10
C VAL A 144 -18.11 -24.97 7.75
N LEU A 145 -18.80 -24.20 8.59
CA LEU A 145 -20.20 -23.87 8.37
C LEU A 145 -20.38 -22.86 7.23
N MET A 146 -21.53 -22.92 6.55
CA MET A 146 -21.94 -21.87 5.63
C MET A 146 -22.07 -20.54 6.40
N ARG A 147 -21.35 -19.52 5.94
CA ARG A 147 -21.24 -18.22 6.63
C ARG A 147 -21.54 -17.07 5.68
N ARG A 148 -22.34 -16.11 6.15
CA ARG A 148 -22.56 -14.86 5.41
C ARG A 148 -21.29 -14.00 5.41
N LEU A 149 -21.20 -13.02 4.52
CA LEU A 149 -20.18 -11.98 4.62
C LEU A 149 -20.42 -11.14 5.90
N THR A 150 -19.33 -10.83 6.59
CA THR A 150 -19.31 -9.79 7.63
C THR A 150 -19.60 -8.41 7.02
N LYS A 151 -19.92 -7.43 7.87
CA LYS A 151 -20.10 -6.01 7.53
C LYS A 151 -18.87 -5.43 6.81
N ALA A 152 -17.67 -5.84 7.21
CA ALA A 152 -16.42 -5.44 6.57
C ALA A 152 -16.24 -6.12 5.21
N GLU A 153 -16.37 -7.46 5.15
CA GLU A 153 -16.24 -8.23 3.92
C GLU A 153 -17.25 -7.81 2.84
N TYR A 154 -18.49 -7.46 3.22
CA TYR A 154 -19.49 -6.93 2.29
C TYR A 154 -19.03 -5.60 1.68
N ASN A 155 -18.55 -4.65 2.50
CA ASN A 155 -18.05 -3.36 2.02
C ASN A 155 -16.83 -3.51 1.11
N TYR A 156 -15.85 -4.34 1.47
CA TYR A 156 -14.66 -4.57 0.64
C TYR A 156 -15.02 -5.30 -0.66
N SER A 157 -15.91 -6.29 -0.62
CA SER A 157 -16.39 -6.99 -1.82
C SER A 157 -17.13 -6.04 -2.77
N VAL A 158 -18.00 -5.16 -2.25
CA VAL A 158 -18.65 -4.11 -3.06
C VAL A 158 -17.61 -3.16 -3.64
N ARG A 159 -16.67 -2.65 -2.82
CA ARG A 159 -15.59 -1.75 -3.27
C ARG A 159 -14.78 -2.35 -4.42
N ASP A 160 -14.39 -3.62 -4.32
CA ASP A 160 -13.58 -4.27 -5.36
C ASP A 160 -14.42 -4.62 -6.60
N LEU A 161 -15.72 -4.82 -6.43
CA LEU A 161 -16.67 -5.09 -7.51
C LEU A 161 -16.95 -3.82 -8.34
N THR A 162 -17.24 -2.70 -7.68
CA THR A 162 -17.57 -1.40 -8.29
C THR A 162 -16.35 -0.53 -8.61
N ARG A 163 -15.22 -0.77 -7.93
CA ARG A 163 -14.03 0.11 -7.82
C ARG A 163 -14.29 1.43 -7.06
N VAL A 164 -15.36 1.50 -6.26
CA VAL A 164 -15.78 2.70 -5.52
C VAL A 164 -16.11 2.34 -4.06
N ASP A 165 -15.56 3.07 -3.09
CA ASP A 165 -15.76 2.81 -1.65
C ASP A 165 -17.12 3.34 -1.13
N LEU A 166 -18.21 2.70 -1.56
CA LEU A 166 -19.60 3.10 -1.27
C LEU A 166 -20.06 2.83 0.18
N ARG A 167 -19.36 1.96 0.92
CA ARG A 167 -19.65 1.52 2.30
C ARG A 167 -21.14 1.27 2.64
N PRO A 168 -21.92 0.56 1.79
CA PRO A 168 -23.36 0.41 1.95
C PRO A 168 -23.77 -0.35 3.24
N ALA A 169 -22.88 -1.15 3.82
CA ALA A 169 -23.15 -1.91 5.04
C ALA A 169 -23.20 -1.05 6.33
N LYS A 170 -23.15 0.29 6.24
CA LYS A 170 -23.12 1.20 7.41
C LYS A 170 -24.26 0.92 8.43
N ARG A 171 -25.46 0.56 7.95
CA ARG A 171 -26.66 0.28 8.77
C ARG A 171 -26.78 -1.18 9.26
N PHE A 172 -25.86 -2.06 8.88
CA PHE A 172 -25.86 -3.45 9.34
C PHE A 172 -25.56 -3.49 10.84
N LEU A 173 -26.11 -4.50 11.52
CA LEU A 173 -25.73 -4.81 12.89
C LEU A 173 -24.23 -5.13 12.95
N GLU A 174 -23.59 -4.92 14.10
CA GLU A 174 -22.23 -5.43 14.30
C GLU A 174 -22.26 -6.95 14.34
N ASP A 175 -21.20 -7.57 13.82
CA ASP A 175 -21.10 -9.02 13.70
C ASP A 175 -20.65 -9.63 15.04
N SER A 176 -21.40 -10.63 15.52
CA SER A 176 -21.04 -11.40 16.72
C SER A 176 -19.72 -12.16 16.52
N VAL A 177 -18.86 -12.14 17.54
CA VAL A 177 -17.60 -12.90 17.55
C VAL A 177 -17.79 -14.28 18.17
N ALA A 178 -17.06 -15.28 17.66
CA ALA A 178 -17.04 -16.63 18.21
C ALA A 178 -15.63 -17.26 18.14
N GLY A 179 -15.52 -18.48 18.68
CA GLY A 179 -14.30 -19.30 18.64
C GLY A 179 -13.08 -18.58 19.19
N GLU A 180 -12.16 -18.24 18.29
CA GLU A 180 -10.91 -17.55 18.62
C GLU A 180 -11.03 -16.02 18.78
N GLY A 181 -12.25 -15.48 18.71
CA GLY A 181 -12.55 -14.06 18.95
C GLY A 181 -12.74 -13.26 17.66
N PHE A 182 -13.16 -13.90 16.57
CA PHE A 182 -13.32 -13.27 15.26
C PHE A 182 -14.78 -13.21 14.80
N ALA A 183 -15.10 -12.14 14.09
CA ALA A 183 -16.41 -11.91 13.48
C ALA A 183 -16.65 -12.74 12.21
N ASN A 184 -15.60 -13.26 11.56
CA ASN A 184 -15.70 -14.08 10.34
C ASN A 184 -15.94 -15.59 10.62
N THR A 185 -16.22 -15.92 11.89
CA THR A 185 -16.44 -17.29 12.39
C THR A 185 -17.85 -17.78 12.04
N GLY A 186 -17.96 -18.96 11.42
CA GLY A 186 -19.25 -19.48 10.93
C GLY A 186 -20.29 -19.68 12.03
N GLU A 187 -19.84 -20.09 13.22
CA GLU A 187 -20.67 -20.36 14.40
C GLU A 187 -21.45 -19.12 14.92
N SER A 188 -21.03 -17.89 14.57
CA SER A 188 -21.72 -16.66 14.95
C SER A 188 -22.40 -15.93 13.79
N LEU A 189 -22.25 -16.40 12.56
CA LEU A 189 -22.65 -15.71 11.33
C LEU A 189 -23.99 -16.20 10.74
N PHE A 190 -24.98 -16.41 11.61
CA PHE A 190 -26.36 -16.65 11.18
C PHE A 190 -27.00 -15.38 10.58
N MET A 191 -28.09 -15.58 9.84
CA MET A 191 -28.87 -14.50 9.22
C MET A 191 -30.07 -14.14 10.10
N ALA A 192 -29.94 -13.06 10.86
CA ALA A 192 -31.08 -12.46 11.56
C ALA A 192 -32.10 -11.88 10.55
N PRO A 193 -33.42 -12.01 10.78
CA PRO A 193 -34.46 -11.49 9.88
C PRO A 193 -34.26 -10.01 9.51
N ASP A 194 -33.89 -9.18 10.48
CA ASP A 194 -33.65 -7.74 10.32
C ASP A 194 -32.51 -7.37 9.36
N LEU A 195 -31.64 -8.32 8.99
CA LEU A 195 -30.59 -8.10 8.00
C LEU A 195 -31.12 -8.17 6.56
N LEU A 196 -32.19 -8.92 6.28
CA LEU A 196 -32.75 -9.06 4.93
C LEU A 196 -33.15 -7.73 4.27
N PRO A 197 -33.97 -6.86 4.91
CA PRO A 197 -34.30 -5.56 4.33
C PRO A 197 -33.04 -4.68 4.18
N LYS A 198 -32.10 -4.76 5.13
CA LYS A 198 -30.83 -4.00 5.08
C LYS A 198 -29.95 -4.41 3.90
N TYR A 199 -29.89 -5.71 3.56
CA TYR A 199 -29.19 -6.18 2.37
C TYR A 199 -29.86 -5.70 1.08
N LEU A 200 -31.19 -5.66 1.03
CA LEU A 200 -31.92 -5.13 -0.12
C LEU A 200 -31.69 -3.62 -0.31
N ASP A 201 -31.71 -2.85 0.76
CA ASP A 201 -31.43 -1.42 0.73
C ASP A 201 -29.97 -1.13 0.34
N ALA A 202 -29.02 -1.89 0.87
CA ALA A 202 -27.61 -1.83 0.48
C ALA A 202 -27.41 -2.17 -1.02
N ALA A 203 -28.07 -3.21 -1.51
CA ALA A 203 -28.02 -3.60 -2.93
C ALA A 203 -28.66 -2.54 -3.85
N ARG A 204 -29.78 -1.93 -3.43
CA ARG A 204 -30.40 -0.80 -4.12
C ARG A 204 -29.48 0.41 -4.16
N GLN A 205 -28.87 0.77 -3.03
CA GLN A 205 -27.89 1.86 -2.96
C GLN A 205 -26.75 1.61 -3.96
N VAL A 206 -26.12 0.44 -3.94
CA VAL A 206 -25.04 0.10 -4.90
C VAL A 206 -25.53 0.16 -6.35
N SER A 207 -26.74 -0.33 -6.64
CA SER A 207 -27.30 -0.25 -8.00
C SER A 207 -27.63 1.18 -8.44
N ALA A 208 -27.90 2.12 -7.53
CA ALA A 208 -28.09 3.54 -7.85
C ALA A 208 -26.77 4.21 -8.31
N HIS A 209 -25.62 3.71 -7.88
CA HIS A 209 -24.30 4.16 -8.33
C HIS A 209 -23.86 3.57 -9.69
N ALA A 210 -24.66 2.67 -10.29
CA ALA A 210 -24.37 2.12 -11.61
C ALA A 210 -24.59 3.18 -12.71
N VAL A 211 -23.60 3.31 -13.59
CA VAL A 211 -23.59 4.24 -14.73
C VAL A 211 -23.58 3.41 -16.00
N LEU A 212 -24.64 3.54 -16.80
CA LEU A 212 -24.76 2.88 -18.10
C LEU A 212 -23.99 3.69 -19.15
N THR A 213 -23.18 3.01 -19.97
CA THR A 213 -22.32 3.64 -20.99
C THR A 213 -22.54 2.94 -22.34
N PRO A 214 -22.15 3.54 -23.49
CA PRO A 214 -22.32 2.93 -24.81
C PRO A 214 -21.73 1.51 -24.94
N THR A 215 -20.70 1.20 -24.14
CA THR A 215 -19.96 -0.07 -24.20
C THR A 215 -20.24 -1.02 -23.05
N GLY A 216 -21.05 -0.66 -22.05
CA GLY A 216 -21.28 -1.48 -20.86
C GLY A 216 -21.74 -0.70 -19.63
N ILE A 217 -21.22 -1.06 -18.46
CA ILE A 217 -21.51 -0.36 -17.19
C ILE A 217 -20.20 0.01 -16.48
N ARG A 218 -20.23 1.12 -15.74
CA ARG A 218 -19.27 1.44 -14.67
C ARG A 218 -20.02 1.83 -13.39
N PHE A 219 -19.29 2.23 -12.36
CA PHE A 219 -19.86 2.84 -11.15
C PHE A 219 -19.24 4.22 -10.90
N SER A 220 -19.97 5.06 -10.18
CA SER A 220 -19.55 6.40 -9.73
C SER A 220 -19.66 6.50 -8.21
N SER A 221 -18.91 7.42 -7.60
CA SER A 221 -19.10 7.82 -6.18
C SER A 221 -20.42 8.56 -5.94
N SER A 222 -21.03 9.13 -6.99
CA SER A 222 -22.35 9.76 -6.97
C SER A 222 -23.43 8.85 -7.55
N SER A 223 -24.67 9.07 -7.17
CA SER A 223 -25.86 8.53 -7.83
C SER A 223 -26.59 9.58 -8.68
N ASP A 224 -26.02 10.79 -8.81
CA ASP A 224 -26.57 11.90 -9.61
C ASP A 224 -25.96 11.90 -11.02
N ARG A 225 -26.83 12.00 -12.02
CA ARG A 225 -26.48 12.10 -13.44
C ARG A 225 -25.66 13.35 -13.77
N HIS A 226 -25.84 14.46 -13.06
CA HIS A 226 -25.04 15.68 -13.27
C HIS A 226 -23.58 15.46 -12.90
N GLU A 227 -23.33 14.76 -11.79
CA GLU A 227 -21.98 14.37 -11.38
C GLU A 227 -21.36 13.38 -12.37
N TRP A 228 -22.12 12.42 -12.91
CA TRP A 228 -21.60 11.49 -13.95
C TRP A 228 -21.18 12.23 -15.23
N ILE A 229 -21.92 13.27 -15.63
CA ILE A 229 -21.57 14.14 -16.76
C ILE A 229 -20.31 14.94 -16.44
N ALA A 230 -20.18 15.47 -15.22
CA ALA A 230 -18.98 16.18 -14.76
C ALA A 230 -17.74 15.26 -14.71
N GLU A 231 -17.87 14.03 -14.22
CA GLU A 231 -16.82 12.99 -14.25
C GLU A 231 -16.35 12.67 -15.68
N ALA A 232 -17.28 12.49 -16.62
CA ALA A 232 -16.95 12.21 -18.02
C ALA A 232 -16.25 13.40 -18.68
N ALA A 233 -16.76 14.62 -18.47
CA ALA A 233 -16.11 15.85 -18.94
C ALA A 233 -14.73 16.08 -18.29
N GLN A 234 -14.55 15.70 -17.02
CA GLN A 234 -13.25 15.77 -16.34
C GLN A 234 -12.28 14.73 -16.91
N SER A 235 -12.74 13.51 -17.21
CA SER A 235 -11.91 12.48 -17.83
C SER A 235 -11.35 12.91 -19.20
N ILE A 236 -12.12 13.69 -19.98
CA ILE A 236 -11.65 14.32 -21.23
C ILE A 236 -10.62 15.42 -20.96
N LYS A 237 -10.85 16.29 -19.96
CA LYS A 237 -9.89 17.34 -19.56
C LYS A 237 -8.56 16.73 -19.09
N ASP A 238 -8.62 15.67 -18.29
CA ASP A 238 -7.46 14.93 -17.80
C ASP A 238 -6.72 14.29 -18.97
N PHE A 239 -7.44 13.68 -19.93
CA PHE A 239 -6.85 13.16 -21.17
C PHE A 239 -6.08 14.24 -21.93
N TYR A 240 -6.66 15.43 -22.15
CA TYR A 240 -6.01 16.55 -22.84
C TYR A 240 -4.79 17.09 -22.10
N SER A 241 -4.86 17.19 -20.77
CA SER A 241 -3.79 17.74 -19.92
C SER A 241 -2.43 17.04 -20.07
N ARG A 242 -2.43 15.79 -20.58
CA ARG A 242 -1.23 15.01 -20.89
C ARG A 242 -0.43 15.58 -22.07
N TYR A 243 -1.08 16.27 -23.01
CA TYR A 243 -0.49 16.75 -24.26
C TYR A 243 -0.52 18.28 -24.40
N THR A 244 -1.42 18.98 -23.70
CA THR A 244 -1.62 20.43 -23.83
C THR A 244 -1.40 21.21 -22.53
N ASP A 245 -1.33 22.55 -22.63
CA ASP A 245 -1.48 23.45 -21.48
C ASP A 245 -2.97 23.62 -21.07
N ARG A 246 -3.22 24.47 -20.05
CA ARG A 246 -4.58 24.80 -19.57
C ARG A 246 -5.41 25.62 -20.57
N GLN A 247 -4.82 26.03 -21.69
CA GLN A 247 -5.47 26.74 -22.79
C GLN A 247 -5.61 25.83 -24.02
N GLY A 248 -5.27 24.53 -23.90
CA GLY A 248 -5.39 23.54 -24.97
C GLY A 248 -4.29 23.63 -26.04
N ARG A 249 -3.20 24.35 -25.76
CA ARG A 249 -2.08 24.55 -26.70
C ARG A 249 -1.02 23.48 -26.52
N LEU A 250 -0.39 23.07 -27.62
CA LEU A 250 0.74 22.13 -27.57
C LEU A 250 2.00 22.83 -27.01
N PRO A 251 2.88 22.12 -26.28
CA PRO A 251 4.16 22.63 -25.83
C PRO A 251 5.16 22.73 -27.00
N LEU A 252 4.85 23.58 -27.98
CA LEU A 252 5.55 23.65 -29.28
C LEU A 252 7.06 23.91 -29.13
N ALA A 253 7.48 24.64 -28.09
CA ALA A 253 8.90 24.85 -27.77
C ALA A 253 9.65 23.53 -27.51
N ASP A 254 9.05 22.62 -26.74
CA ASP A 254 9.68 21.33 -26.42
C ASP A 254 9.76 20.44 -27.68
N TYR A 255 8.72 20.46 -28.51
CA TYR A 255 8.70 19.78 -29.80
C TYR A 255 9.78 20.32 -30.75
N LEU A 256 9.83 21.63 -31.01
CA LEU A 256 10.85 22.24 -31.88
C LEU A 256 12.27 22.05 -31.35
N LYS A 257 12.47 22.13 -30.01
CA LYS A 257 13.76 21.86 -29.36
C LYS A 257 14.19 20.40 -29.57
N ALA A 258 13.28 19.45 -29.45
CA ALA A 258 13.56 18.04 -29.73
C ALA A 258 13.87 17.83 -31.22
N THR A 259 13.11 18.41 -32.15
CA THR A 259 13.36 18.29 -33.59
C THR A 259 14.72 18.90 -33.99
N LEU A 260 15.11 20.05 -33.43
CA LEU A 260 16.44 20.65 -33.66
C LEU A 260 17.57 19.76 -33.14
N ARG A 261 17.42 19.23 -31.92
CA ARG A 261 18.40 18.28 -31.35
C ARG A 261 18.51 17.00 -32.17
N TYR A 262 17.41 16.53 -32.76
CA TYR A 262 17.42 15.38 -33.67
C TYR A 262 18.13 15.72 -34.98
N ARG A 263 17.92 16.92 -35.54
CA ARG A 263 18.61 17.39 -36.75
C ARG A 263 20.13 17.38 -36.60
N ASP A 264 20.61 17.95 -35.50
CA ASP A 264 22.03 18.26 -35.29
C ASP A 264 22.73 17.24 -34.38
N ARG A 265 22.14 16.04 -34.24
CA ARG A 265 22.73 14.89 -33.54
C ARG A 265 23.92 14.32 -34.32
N ASP A 266 24.79 13.59 -33.62
CA ASP A 266 25.81 12.78 -34.27
C ASP A 266 25.16 11.72 -35.19
N PRO A 267 25.46 11.71 -36.51
CA PRO A 267 24.96 10.69 -37.44
C PRO A 267 25.34 9.25 -37.04
N ALA A 268 26.41 9.05 -36.26
CA ALA A 268 26.84 7.74 -35.79
C ALA A 268 25.94 7.13 -34.69
N ALA A 269 24.96 7.87 -34.18
CA ALA A 269 24.10 7.40 -33.07
C ALA A 269 22.95 6.47 -33.48
N ASP A 270 22.67 6.31 -34.78
CA ASP A 270 21.63 5.43 -35.38
C ASP A 270 20.29 5.36 -34.64
N LEU A 271 19.74 6.53 -34.27
CA LEU A 271 18.40 6.65 -33.66
C LEU A 271 17.37 7.11 -34.69
N SER A 272 16.21 6.45 -34.69
CA SER A 272 14.98 6.91 -35.33
C SER A 272 14.35 8.12 -34.60
N VAL A 273 13.38 8.78 -35.23
CA VAL A 273 12.62 9.89 -34.59
C VAL A 273 11.86 9.37 -33.36
N GLU A 274 11.40 8.13 -33.42
CA GLU A 274 10.56 7.48 -32.41
C GLU A 274 11.36 7.13 -31.16
N GLU A 275 12.52 6.52 -31.34
CA GLU A 275 13.46 6.23 -30.25
C GLU A 275 13.97 7.53 -29.64
N PHE A 276 14.29 8.52 -30.48
CA PHE A 276 14.69 9.84 -30.00
C PHE A 276 13.60 10.54 -29.18
N ALA A 277 12.34 10.46 -29.62
CA ALA A 277 11.17 11.00 -28.93
C ALA A 277 10.96 10.33 -27.56
N ALA A 278 11.03 8.99 -27.51
CA ALA A 278 10.87 8.21 -26.28
C ALA A 278 11.95 8.51 -25.22
N LEU A 279 13.12 9.00 -25.64
CA LEU A 279 14.21 9.42 -24.76
C LEU A 279 14.05 10.86 -24.22
N GLN A 280 13.14 11.68 -24.75
CA GLN A 280 12.93 13.05 -24.27
C GLN A 280 11.99 13.10 -23.05
N LYS A 281 12.43 13.78 -21.98
CA LYS A 281 11.60 14.10 -20.79
C LYS A 281 11.36 15.62 -20.69
N PRO A 282 10.41 16.23 -21.42
CA PRO A 282 10.23 17.69 -21.44
C PRO A 282 9.94 18.26 -20.03
N ALA A 283 10.08 19.58 -19.90
CA ALA A 283 9.83 20.26 -18.63
C ALA A 283 8.37 20.05 -18.16
N ALA A 284 8.18 20.02 -16.84
CA ALA A 284 6.89 19.73 -16.19
C ALA A 284 6.29 18.32 -16.47
N GLY A 285 7.09 17.33 -16.88
CA GLY A 285 6.70 15.91 -16.82
C GLY A 285 5.68 15.44 -17.86
N ARG A 286 5.48 16.20 -18.94
CA ARG A 286 4.65 15.81 -20.09
C ARG A 286 5.37 14.76 -20.96
N THR A 287 4.65 14.14 -21.89
CA THR A 287 5.22 13.24 -22.91
C THR A 287 5.14 13.91 -24.28
N LEU A 288 6.25 13.91 -25.04
CA LEU A 288 6.22 14.34 -26.44
C LEU A 288 5.71 13.19 -27.33
N SER A 289 4.77 13.50 -28.21
CA SER A 289 4.28 12.53 -29.21
C SER A 289 5.34 12.26 -30.27
N PRO A 290 5.73 10.98 -30.49
CA PRO A 290 6.58 10.59 -31.60
C PRO A 290 5.96 10.94 -32.95
N LYS A 291 4.63 10.80 -33.08
CA LYS A 291 3.87 11.12 -34.29
C LYS A 291 4.00 12.60 -34.66
N TYR A 292 3.84 13.51 -33.70
CA TYR A 292 3.98 14.95 -33.99
C TYR A 292 5.43 15.33 -34.27
N LEU A 293 6.41 14.74 -33.57
CA LEU A 293 7.83 14.96 -33.86
C LEU A 293 8.22 14.50 -35.27
N ARG A 294 7.70 13.35 -35.74
CA ARG A 294 7.91 12.87 -37.11
C ARG A 294 7.29 13.82 -38.13
N LEU A 295 6.03 14.23 -37.94
CA LEU A 295 5.35 15.17 -38.84
C LEU A 295 6.09 16.53 -38.93
N LEU A 296 6.62 17.03 -37.81
CA LEU A 296 7.47 18.22 -37.79
C LEU A 296 8.78 17.97 -38.55
N TRP A 297 9.46 16.85 -38.31
CA TRP A 297 10.70 16.49 -39.00
C TRP A 297 10.52 16.40 -40.52
N GLU A 298 9.50 15.68 -40.98
CA GLU A 298 9.19 15.51 -42.41
C GLU A 298 8.86 16.85 -43.07
N SER A 299 7.97 17.64 -42.47
CA SER A 299 7.51 18.92 -43.02
C SER A 299 8.61 20.00 -43.06
N LEU A 300 9.51 20.02 -42.06
CA LEU A 300 10.59 21.02 -42.00
C LEU A 300 11.77 20.68 -42.92
N ASN A 301 11.95 19.41 -43.28
CA ASN A 301 12.99 18.96 -44.22
C ASN A 301 12.45 18.69 -45.64
N GLU A 302 11.22 19.07 -45.94
CA GLU A 302 10.66 19.00 -47.29
C GLU A 302 11.51 19.80 -48.29
N LEU A 303 11.75 19.24 -49.48
CA LEU A 303 12.66 19.81 -50.49
C LEU A 303 12.08 21.04 -51.20
N GLN A 304 10.77 21.04 -51.45
CA GLN A 304 10.03 22.07 -52.20
C GLN A 304 8.79 22.56 -51.39
N PRO A 305 9.01 23.17 -50.21
CA PRO A 305 7.93 23.68 -49.37
C PRO A 305 7.20 24.84 -50.06
N VAL A 306 5.87 24.87 -49.97
CA VAL A 306 5.02 25.87 -50.66
C VAL A 306 4.27 26.78 -49.68
N GLY A 307 3.99 28.02 -50.10
CA GLY A 307 3.27 29.00 -49.29
C GLY A 307 4.07 29.48 -48.07
N GLU A 308 3.38 29.77 -46.96
CA GLU A 308 4.01 30.28 -45.73
C GLU A 308 5.02 29.27 -45.12
N MET A 309 4.85 27.96 -45.39
CA MET A 309 5.82 26.93 -44.99
C MET A 309 7.17 27.04 -45.70
N ALA A 310 7.23 27.69 -46.88
CA ALA A 310 8.48 27.89 -47.62
C ALA A 310 9.48 28.71 -46.81
N GLU A 311 9.01 29.77 -46.15
CA GLU A 311 9.82 30.64 -45.32
C GLU A 311 10.21 29.96 -44.00
N VAL A 312 9.29 29.19 -43.40
CA VAL A 312 9.57 28.39 -42.20
C VAL A 312 10.66 27.36 -42.45
N ALA A 313 10.60 26.62 -43.57
CA ALA A 313 11.58 25.60 -43.90
C ALA A 313 12.92 26.22 -44.38
N ARG A 314 12.89 27.39 -45.04
CA ARG A 314 14.11 28.15 -45.35
C ARG A 314 14.83 28.55 -44.06
N GLN A 315 14.13 29.19 -43.13
CA GLN A 315 14.70 29.57 -41.83
C GLN A 315 15.13 28.37 -40.99
N TRP A 316 14.40 27.25 -41.05
CA TRP A 316 14.84 25.98 -40.47
C TRP A 316 16.22 25.56 -40.97
N ARG A 317 16.43 25.51 -42.29
CA ARG A 317 17.73 25.15 -42.90
C ARG A 317 18.84 26.16 -42.57
N ASP A 318 18.52 27.46 -42.55
CA ASP A 318 19.47 28.53 -42.27
C ASP A 318 19.85 28.62 -40.78
N THR A 319 19.03 28.07 -39.88
CA THR A 319 19.28 28.02 -38.44
C THR A 319 20.43 27.07 -38.13
N LYS A 320 21.62 27.61 -37.86
CA LYS A 320 22.76 26.83 -37.35
C LYS A 320 22.67 26.70 -35.83
N THR A 321 22.76 25.47 -35.31
CA THR A 321 23.20 25.29 -33.93
C THR A 321 24.67 25.63 -33.81
N ILE A 322 25.08 26.22 -32.68
CA ILE A 322 26.49 26.32 -32.37
C ILE A 322 26.95 24.93 -31.93
N VAL A 323 27.76 24.29 -32.77
CA VAL A 323 28.64 23.23 -32.29
C VAL A 323 29.62 23.92 -31.35
N VAL A 324 29.35 23.89 -30.06
CA VAL A 324 30.37 24.28 -29.08
C VAL A 324 31.47 23.28 -29.30
N LYS A 325 32.66 23.73 -29.72
CA LYS A 325 33.83 22.88 -29.55
C LYS A 325 34.13 22.89 -28.05
N GLY A 326 33.47 22.01 -27.27
CA GLY A 326 33.59 21.71 -25.81
C GLY A 326 33.03 20.32 -25.50
N ALA A 327 33.81 19.30 -25.10
CA ALA A 327 33.42 17.88 -25.24
C ALA A 327 33.06 17.13 -23.96
N HIS A 328 32.51 15.93 -24.20
CA HIS A 328 32.30 14.90 -23.21
C HIS A 328 32.87 13.56 -23.71
N ASP A 329 34.16 13.31 -23.47
CA ASP A 329 34.61 11.95 -23.18
C ASP A 329 33.87 11.56 -21.89
N SER A 330 32.79 10.80 -22.04
CA SER A 330 31.84 10.50 -20.97
C SER A 330 32.56 10.00 -19.72
N ALA A 331 32.57 10.82 -18.65
CA ALA A 331 33.22 10.49 -17.39
C ALA A 331 32.51 9.28 -16.76
N THR A 332 33.07 8.09 -16.95
CA THR A 332 32.38 6.83 -16.62
C THR A 332 32.27 6.58 -15.11
N ARG A 333 32.91 7.43 -14.29
CA ARG A 333 32.70 7.52 -12.84
C ARG A 333 33.16 8.90 -12.33
N ILE A 334 32.27 9.63 -11.65
CA ILE A 334 32.58 10.86 -10.91
C ILE A 334 32.33 10.55 -9.43
N GLU A 335 33.29 10.84 -8.55
CA GLU A 335 33.16 10.61 -7.12
C GLU A 335 33.47 11.86 -6.30
N GLU A 336 32.56 12.19 -5.38
CA GLU A 336 32.76 13.19 -4.34
C GLU A 336 33.24 12.51 -3.06
N ALA A 337 34.42 12.89 -2.58
CA ALA A 337 34.96 12.38 -1.31
C ALA A 337 35.02 13.51 -0.27
N GLY A 338 34.16 13.41 0.75
CA GLY A 338 34.20 14.26 1.94
C GLY A 338 35.21 13.76 2.96
N SER A 339 36.11 14.65 3.38
CA SER A 339 37.08 14.42 4.48
C SER A 339 38.18 13.36 4.22
N SER A 340 38.98 13.08 5.26
CA SER A 340 40.43 12.97 5.16
C SER A 340 41.03 11.67 4.59
N ASP A 341 40.39 10.52 4.71
CA ASP A 341 40.98 9.23 4.29
C ASP A 341 40.21 8.55 3.13
N PRO A 342 40.77 8.52 1.91
CA PRO A 342 40.18 7.83 0.75
C PRO A 342 40.73 6.40 0.59
N GLY A 343 41.44 5.87 1.60
CA GLY A 343 42.09 4.55 1.55
C GLY A 343 41.20 3.36 1.91
N ASP A 344 40.01 3.58 2.49
CA ASP A 344 39.08 2.49 2.86
C ASP A 344 38.29 1.99 1.62
N PRO A 345 38.46 0.72 1.19
CA PRO A 345 37.70 0.16 0.06
C PRO A 345 36.17 0.14 0.26
N LYS A 346 35.68 0.31 1.49
CA LYS A 346 34.25 0.25 1.83
C LYS A 346 33.46 1.49 1.37
N THR A 347 34.10 2.63 1.09
CA THR A 347 33.39 3.85 0.68
C THR A 347 32.81 3.78 -0.74
N PHE A 348 33.13 2.74 -1.52
CA PHE A 348 32.74 2.60 -2.94
C PHE A 348 31.35 1.97 -3.20
N GLN A 349 30.49 1.73 -2.18
CA GLN A 349 29.32 0.85 -2.31
C GLN A 349 27.91 1.42 -1.98
N HIS A 350 27.71 2.73 -1.79
CA HIS A 350 26.35 3.29 -1.56
C HIS A 350 26.00 4.51 -2.42
N PRO A 351 24.80 4.57 -3.04
CA PRO A 351 24.25 5.80 -3.59
C PRO A 351 23.61 6.67 -2.47
N PRO A 352 23.69 8.01 -2.53
CA PRO A 352 23.21 8.88 -1.47
C PRO A 352 21.68 9.13 -1.51
N VAL A 353 21.08 9.30 -0.33
CA VAL A 353 19.66 9.69 -0.16
C VAL A 353 19.53 11.22 -0.22
N PRO A 354 18.59 11.79 -1.00
CA PRO A 354 18.38 13.25 -1.05
C PRO A 354 17.53 13.75 0.13
N GLY A 355 17.89 14.89 0.76
CA GLY A 355 16.96 15.55 1.70
C GLY A 355 17.50 16.57 2.73
N ALA A 356 18.81 16.74 2.91
CA ALA A 356 19.36 17.65 3.94
C ALA A 356 20.32 18.71 3.39
N PHE A 357 20.33 19.90 4.00
CA PHE A 357 21.06 21.12 3.60
C PHE A 357 22.61 21.04 3.67
N GLY A 358 23.19 19.84 3.73
CA GLY A 358 24.64 19.60 3.73
C GLY A 358 25.21 18.98 2.44
N ASN A 359 24.36 18.45 1.55
CA ASN A 359 24.80 17.76 0.33
C ASN A 359 24.51 18.60 -0.93
N PRO A 360 25.43 18.63 -1.92
CA PRO A 360 25.18 19.31 -3.19
C PRO A 360 24.03 18.65 -3.97
N GLY A 361 23.06 19.47 -4.39
CA GLY A 361 21.95 19.02 -5.24
C GLY A 361 22.32 19.09 -6.73
N PRO A 362 21.99 18.07 -7.54
CA PRO A 362 22.33 18.04 -8.96
C PRO A 362 21.58 19.11 -9.75
N TYR A 363 22.30 19.93 -10.53
CA TYR A 363 21.74 20.85 -11.52
C TYR A 363 22.41 20.65 -12.87
N GLY A 364 21.66 20.18 -13.89
CA GLY A 364 22.28 19.64 -15.10
C GLY A 364 21.87 20.27 -16.43
N VAL A 365 22.84 20.31 -17.35
CA VAL A 365 22.61 20.48 -18.79
C VAL A 365 22.37 19.10 -19.40
N ARG A 366 21.37 19.00 -20.28
CA ARG A 366 21.05 17.76 -20.98
C ARG A 366 21.71 17.68 -22.33
N ASN A 367 22.38 16.57 -22.59
CA ASN A 367 22.94 16.26 -23.90
C ASN A 367 21.85 16.02 -24.97
N VAL A 368 22.31 15.63 -26.16
CA VAL A 368 21.46 15.26 -27.30
C VAL A 368 20.53 14.07 -27.03
N THR A 369 20.91 13.10 -26.17
CA THR A 369 20.06 11.93 -25.85
C THR A 369 19.04 12.17 -24.73
N GLY A 370 18.87 13.42 -24.29
CA GLY A 370 17.88 13.79 -23.27
C GLY A 370 18.25 13.34 -21.84
N LYS A 371 19.42 12.73 -21.65
CA LYS A 371 19.99 12.40 -20.35
C LYS A 371 20.67 13.63 -19.75
N ASP A 372 20.54 13.79 -18.44
CA ASP A 372 21.38 14.72 -17.69
C ASP A 372 22.80 14.13 -17.70
N VAL A 373 23.76 14.80 -18.36
CA VAL A 373 25.15 14.29 -18.48
C VAL A 373 26.06 14.80 -17.38
N ASP A 374 25.77 15.99 -16.87
CA ASP A 374 26.46 16.59 -15.75
C ASP A 374 25.46 16.90 -14.64
N ALA A 375 25.69 16.34 -13.45
CA ALA A 375 25.09 16.83 -12.22
C ALA A 375 25.97 17.97 -11.71
N GLY A 376 25.49 19.21 -11.73
CA GLY A 376 26.20 20.34 -11.14
C GLY A 376 26.27 20.23 -9.61
N PHE A 377 27.32 20.78 -9.01
CA PHE A 377 27.61 20.64 -7.58
C PHE A 377 27.66 22.00 -6.84
N ILE A 378 27.74 21.93 -5.51
CA ILE A 378 28.08 23.04 -4.61
C ILE A 378 29.22 22.53 -3.73
N TRP A 379 30.32 23.28 -3.62
CA TRP A 379 31.56 22.75 -3.05
C TRP A 379 31.91 23.38 -1.70
N ASN A 380 32.43 22.57 -0.78
CA ASN A 380 32.86 22.97 0.56
C ASN A 380 34.40 22.93 0.69
N PRO A 381 35.00 23.65 1.66
CA PRO A 381 36.44 23.56 1.94
C PRO A 381 36.84 22.11 2.31
N GLY A 382 37.88 21.59 1.65
CA GLY A 382 38.34 20.21 1.84
C GLY A 382 37.70 19.16 0.91
N SER A 383 36.67 19.51 0.13
CA SER A 383 36.13 18.62 -0.90
C SER A 383 37.14 18.40 -2.03
N ARG A 384 37.20 17.16 -2.53
CA ARG A 384 38.01 16.73 -3.67
C ARG A 384 37.16 15.89 -4.62
N PHE A 385 37.31 16.11 -5.92
CA PHE A 385 36.73 15.28 -6.96
C PHE A 385 37.80 14.46 -7.64
N VAL A 386 37.48 13.20 -7.95
CA VAL A 386 38.31 12.31 -8.78
C VAL A 386 37.47 11.86 -9.98
N VAL A 387 38.08 11.87 -11.16
CA VAL A 387 37.53 11.37 -12.42
C VAL A 387 38.40 10.20 -12.89
N ASP A 388 37.79 9.03 -13.07
CA ASP A 388 38.40 7.90 -13.77
C ASP A 388 37.86 7.84 -15.20
N PHE A 389 38.73 8.06 -16.19
CA PHE A 389 38.36 7.95 -17.62
C PHE A 389 38.39 6.51 -18.14
N GLY A 390 38.64 5.51 -17.28
CA GLY A 390 38.81 4.09 -17.61
C GLY A 390 40.11 3.75 -18.33
N LYS A 391 40.70 4.73 -19.03
CA LYS A 391 41.98 4.68 -19.76
C LYS A 391 42.72 6.01 -19.63
N ALA A 392 44.03 6.02 -19.84
CA ALA A 392 44.81 7.24 -19.78
C ALA A 392 44.39 8.27 -20.85
N LYS A 393 44.27 9.54 -20.44
CA LYS A 393 43.86 10.69 -21.25
C LYS A 393 44.86 11.81 -21.13
N GLN A 394 45.22 12.44 -22.25
CA GLN A 394 46.04 13.64 -22.26
C GLN A 394 45.17 14.89 -22.03
N ILE A 395 45.47 15.66 -20.99
CA ILE A 395 44.73 16.87 -20.61
C ILE A 395 45.72 18.00 -20.31
N ARG A 396 45.36 19.21 -20.75
CA ARG A 396 46.15 20.45 -20.58
C ARG A 396 45.36 21.62 -19.99
N GLN A 397 44.06 21.44 -19.78
CA GLN A 397 43.15 22.50 -19.39
C GLN A 397 42.00 21.94 -18.56
N VAL A 398 41.66 22.64 -17.48
CA VAL A 398 40.40 22.50 -16.76
C VAL A 398 39.58 23.77 -16.97
N ARG A 399 38.27 23.62 -17.12
CA ARG A 399 37.29 24.72 -17.13
C ARG A 399 36.36 24.58 -15.93
N LEU A 400 36.11 25.69 -15.24
CA LEU A 400 35.14 25.78 -14.13
C LEU A 400 34.06 26.78 -14.51
N TRP A 401 32.81 26.54 -14.15
CA TRP A 401 31.73 27.53 -14.30
C TRP A 401 31.29 28.07 -12.94
N SER A 402 30.95 29.35 -12.89
CA SER A 402 30.11 29.90 -11.82
C SER A 402 28.76 30.38 -12.34
N GLY A 403 27.69 29.98 -11.66
CA GLY A 403 26.33 30.48 -11.88
C GLY A 403 25.87 31.49 -10.82
N TYR A 404 26.78 32.08 -10.03
CA TYR A 404 26.42 32.96 -8.91
C TYR A 404 26.97 34.38 -9.07
N GLY A 405 26.10 35.32 -9.44
CA GLY A 405 26.45 36.75 -9.64
C GLY A 405 26.66 37.59 -8.37
N GLY A 406 26.66 36.97 -7.18
CA GLY A 406 26.65 37.69 -5.89
C GLY A 406 28.04 38.07 -5.33
N GLY A 407 28.84 38.80 -6.10
CA GLY A 407 30.11 39.41 -5.66
C GLY A 407 31.38 38.55 -5.76
N SER A 408 32.53 39.20 -5.59
CA SER A 408 33.86 38.59 -5.75
C SER A 408 34.12 37.46 -4.76
N ARG A 409 34.58 36.30 -5.26
CA ARG A 409 34.88 35.09 -4.48
C ARG A 409 36.16 34.45 -4.99
N GLY A 410 37.01 33.97 -4.10
CA GLY A 410 38.30 33.39 -4.47
C GLY A 410 38.60 32.09 -3.75
N ALA A 411 39.17 31.11 -4.46
CA ALA A 411 39.79 29.94 -3.84
C ALA A 411 41.05 29.51 -4.60
N ASN A 412 42.06 29.03 -3.87
CA ASN A 412 43.18 28.29 -4.44
C ASN A 412 42.73 26.84 -4.69
N MET A 413 43.03 26.35 -5.88
CA MET A 413 42.59 25.09 -6.46
C MET A 413 43.83 24.32 -6.92
N ARG A 414 43.90 23.02 -6.62
CA ARG A 414 45.01 22.15 -7.03
C ARG A 414 44.52 21.10 -8.02
N VAL A 415 45.22 20.95 -9.15
CA VAL A 415 45.05 19.81 -10.07
C VAL A 415 46.13 18.79 -9.80
N ALA A 416 45.77 17.51 -9.77
CA ALA A 416 46.68 16.39 -9.69
C ALA A 416 46.19 15.25 -10.60
N PHE A 417 47.09 14.35 -10.99
CA PHE A 417 46.75 13.24 -11.86
C PHE A 417 47.64 12.02 -11.57
N SER A 418 47.18 10.82 -11.92
CA SER A 418 47.87 9.55 -11.70
C SER A 418 47.46 8.50 -12.74
N ASN A 419 48.35 7.54 -13.02
CA ASN A 419 47.99 6.32 -13.75
C ASN A 419 47.59 5.17 -12.81
N GLU A 420 47.94 5.24 -11.51
CA GLU A 420 47.59 4.25 -10.50
C GLU A 420 46.41 4.70 -9.60
N PRO A 421 45.51 3.78 -9.21
CA PRO A 421 44.42 4.06 -8.27
C PRO A 421 44.85 3.95 -6.80
N GLY A 422 45.33 5.04 -6.19
CA GLY A 422 45.34 5.18 -4.73
C GLY A 422 46.47 6.00 -4.11
N GLY A 423 46.22 6.59 -2.92
CA GLY A 423 47.23 7.21 -2.06
C GLY A 423 46.91 8.64 -1.61
N PRO A 424 47.02 8.99 -0.30
CA PRO A 424 46.61 10.31 0.19
C PRO A 424 47.59 11.46 -0.08
N PHE A 425 48.85 11.21 -0.46
CA PHE A 425 49.91 12.26 -0.56
C PHE A 425 50.81 12.19 -1.81
N THR A 426 50.24 12.13 -3.02
CA THR A 426 50.97 12.46 -4.27
C THR A 426 50.72 13.92 -4.68
N VAL A 427 51.81 14.69 -4.79
CA VAL A 427 51.87 16.15 -5.06
C VAL A 427 53.20 16.43 -5.78
N PRO A 428 53.33 17.35 -6.75
CA PRO A 428 52.35 17.84 -7.74
C PRO A 428 52.89 17.78 -9.19
N GLU A 429 52.11 17.26 -10.14
CA GLU A 429 52.40 17.48 -11.59
C GLU A 429 51.34 18.35 -12.31
N GLY A 430 50.20 18.67 -11.67
CA GLY A 430 49.13 19.51 -12.26
C GLY A 430 49.11 20.99 -11.82
N GLY A 431 49.90 21.36 -10.80
CA GLY A 431 50.00 22.73 -10.28
C GLY A 431 48.82 23.23 -9.43
N GLU A 432 48.97 24.46 -8.94
CA GLU A 432 47.96 25.22 -8.20
C GLU A 432 47.54 26.47 -8.98
N PHE A 433 46.29 26.88 -8.81
CA PHE A 433 45.75 28.07 -9.47
C PHE A 433 44.67 28.76 -8.64
N ASN A 434 44.58 30.08 -8.77
CA ASN A 434 43.58 30.87 -8.08
C ASN A 434 42.31 30.97 -8.95
N TYR A 435 41.21 30.39 -8.48
CA TYR A 435 39.89 30.54 -9.07
C TYR A 435 39.18 31.73 -8.42
N LEU A 436 39.24 32.88 -9.09
CA LEU A 436 38.70 34.16 -8.63
C LEU A 436 37.53 34.59 -9.53
N THR A 437 36.30 34.55 -9.03
CA THR A 437 35.14 35.11 -9.75
C THR A 437 35.15 36.62 -9.65
N SER A 438 35.09 37.30 -10.78
CA SER A 438 35.12 38.77 -10.90
C SER A 438 34.22 39.21 -12.05
N SER A 439 33.58 40.38 -11.94
CA SER A 439 32.82 40.98 -13.03
C SER A 439 33.75 41.24 -14.22
N GLY A 440 33.37 40.80 -15.42
CA GLY A 440 34.23 40.79 -16.61
C GLY A 440 35.20 39.62 -16.70
N GLY A 441 35.36 38.81 -15.65
CA GLY A 441 36.41 37.80 -15.55
C GLY A 441 36.04 36.41 -16.10
N GLY A 442 34.76 36.06 -16.12
CA GLY A 442 34.27 34.82 -16.72
C GLY A 442 34.06 34.96 -18.24
N VAL A 443 34.07 33.85 -18.97
CA VAL A 443 33.74 33.78 -20.40
C VAL A 443 32.39 33.08 -20.57
N LEU A 444 31.43 33.74 -21.21
CA LEU A 444 30.11 33.20 -21.50
C LEU A 444 30.16 32.10 -22.58
N GLU A 445 29.08 31.34 -22.74
CA GLU A 445 28.98 30.27 -23.76
C GLU A 445 29.12 30.78 -25.20
N ASN A 446 28.83 32.07 -25.44
CA ASN A 446 29.04 32.73 -26.74
C ASN A 446 30.49 33.21 -26.96
N GLY A 447 31.39 33.04 -25.98
CA GLY A 447 32.79 33.46 -26.03
C GLY A 447 33.06 34.90 -25.59
N GLU A 448 32.03 35.67 -25.22
CA GLU A 448 32.18 37.04 -24.72
C GLU A 448 32.57 37.06 -23.23
N ALA A 449 33.14 38.18 -22.77
CA ALA A 449 33.37 38.41 -21.35
C ALA A 449 32.02 38.54 -20.62
N SER A 450 31.87 37.83 -19.51
CA SER A 450 30.67 37.87 -18.68
C SER A 450 30.52 39.24 -18.02
N PRO A 451 29.36 39.91 -18.13
CA PRO A 451 29.16 41.23 -17.52
C PRO A 451 29.18 41.17 -15.98
N ASP A 452 28.99 40.00 -15.39
CA ASP A 452 28.96 39.78 -13.94
C ASP A 452 29.96 38.70 -13.49
N PHE A 453 29.80 38.21 -12.26
CA PHE A 453 30.70 37.22 -11.65
C PHE A 453 30.48 35.78 -12.18
N THR A 454 29.51 35.56 -13.07
CA THR A 454 29.19 34.25 -13.67
C THR A 454 30.06 33.94 -14.89
N GLY A 455 29.86 32.76 -15.48
CA GLY A 455 30.53 32.32 -16.71
C GLY A 455 31.61 31.27 -16.46
N SER A 456 32.35 30.94 -17.51
CA SER A 456 33.41 29.92 -17.51
C SER A 456 34.79 30.52 -17.30
N TYR A 457 35.60 29.87 -16.48
CA TYR A 457 36.95 30.28 -16.11
C TYR A 457 37.91 29.17 -16.50
N HIS A 458 38.94 29.51 -17.26
CA HIS A 458 39.88 28.56 -17.84
C HIS A 458 41.19 28.54 -17.07
N TYR A 459 41.63 27.34 -16.67
CA TYR A 459 43.00 27.13 -16.20
C TYR A 459 43.73 26.15 -17.11
N THR A 460 44.86 26.59 -17.66
CA THR A 460 45.74 25.82 -18.54
C THR A 460 47.03 25.50 -17.79
N PHE A 461 47.47 24.25 -17.89
CA PHE A 461 48.68 23.72 -17.25
C PHE A 461 49.46 22.88 -18.28
N GLN A 462 50.66 22.42 -17.91
CA GLN A 462 51.48 21.60 -18.83
C GLN A 462 50.71 20.33 -19.23
N PRO A 463 50.62 19.99 -20.54
CA PRO A 463 49.89 18.81 -20.98
C PRO A 463 50.45 17.53 -20.37
N ALA A 464 49.60 16.74 -19.72
CA ALA A 464 49.99 15.48 -19.12
C ALA A 464 48.99 14.36 -19.42
N THR A 465 49.42 13.10 -19.34
CA THR A 465 48.64 11.93 -19.75
C THR A 465 48.43 10.97 -18.58
N ALA A 466 47.20 10.86 -18.12
CA ALA A 466 46.85 10.08 -16.92
C ALA A 466 45.44 9.49 -17.00
N ARG A 467 45.20 8.37 -16.31
CA ARG A 467 43.86 7.75 -16.21
C ARG A 467 42.98 8.45 -15.16
N TYR A 468 43.56 8.75 -14.01
CA TYR A 468 42.88 9.38 -12.88
C TYR A 468 43.24 10.86 -12.82
N TRP A 469 42.22 11.72 -12.80
CA TRP A 469 42.38 13.17 -12.67
C TRP A 469 41.66 13.66 -11.43
N ARG A 470 42.32 14.54 -10.66
CA ARG A 470 41.81 15.08 -9.40
C ARG A 470 41.85 16.59 -9.41
N ILE A 471 40.79 17.20 -8.87
CA ILE A 471 40.76 18.61 -8.50
C ILE A 471 40.34 18.75 -7.05
N ALA A 472 40.98 19.65 -6.30
CA ALA A 472 40.67 19.91 -4.90
C ALA A 472 40.76 21.41 -4.57
N MET A 473 39.86 21.91 -3.73
CA MET A 473 39.99 23.23 -3.13
C MET A 473 41.00 23.14 -1.98
N VAL A 474 42.11 23.88 -2.07
CA VAL A 474 43.17 23.90 -1.04
C VAL A 474 43.07 25.08 -0.08
N GLY A 475 42.31 26.12 -0.41
CA GLY A 475 41.96 27.20 0.53
C GLY A 475 41.09 28.29 -0.11
N VAL A 476 40.39 29.07 0.71
CA VAL A 476 39.61 30.25 0.25
C VAL A 476 40.54 31.47 0.25
N THR A 477 40.58 32.22 -0.85
CA THR A 477 41.51 33.34 -1.07
C THR A 477 40.84 34.72 -1.08
N ALA A 478 39.52 34.81 -1.28
CA ALA A 478 38.79 36.09 -1.20
C ALA A 478 37.33 35.92 -0.77
N GLY A 479 36.95 36.54 0.36
CA GLY A 479 35.57 36.69 0.84
C GLY A 479 34.88 35.39 1.25
N HIS A 480 34.37 34.65 0.27
CA HIS A 480 33.68 33.36 0.45
C HIS A 480 34.14 32.38 -0.64
N MET A 481 33.91 31.09 -0.44
CA MET A 481 34.16 30.09 -1.47
C MET A 481 33.38 30.38 -2.77
N PRO A 482 34.03 30.25 -3.95
CA PRO A 482 33.35 30.29 -5.24
C PRO A 482 32.27 29.21 -5.35
N ARG A 483 31.13 29.54 -5.95
CA ARG A 483 30.12 28.53 -6.30
C ARG A 483 30.43 27.99 -7.69
N THR A 484 31.04 26.80 -7.73
CA THR A 484 31.36 26.09 -8.98
C THR A 484 30.20 25.20 -9.40
N THR A 485 29.49 25.55 -10.46
CA THR A 485 28.35 24.76 -10.95
C THR A 485 28.78 23.56 -11.79
N THR A 486 29.92 23.67 -12.50
CA THR A 486 30.39 22.65 -13.46
C THR A 486 31.92 22.64 -13.52
N ILE A 487 32.53 21.46 -13.68
CA ILE A 487 33.97 21.28 -13.91
C ILE A 487 34.17 20.39 -15.13
N GLN A 488 35.01 20.80 -16.08
CA GLN A 488 35.28 20.05 -17.32
C GLN A 488 36.78 19.88 -17.55
N PHE A 489 37.16 18.69 -17.99
CA PHE A 489 38.53 18.30 -18.35
C PHE A 489 38.56 17.86 -19.83
N GLY A 490 39.51 18.36 -20.64
CA GLY A 490 39.80 17.79 -21.98
C GLY A 490 39.53 18.68 -23.21
N PRO A 491 39.84 18.17 -24.43
CA PRO A 491 39.52 18.78 -25.73
C PRO A 491 38.05 18.50 -26.13
N MET A 492 37.59 18.97 -27.30
CA MET A 492 36.34 19.73 -27.25
C MET A 492 35.38 19.68 -28.50
N PRO A 493 34.27 18.87 -28.53
CA PRO A 493 32.91 19.27 -29.02
C PRO A 493 31.61 18.71 -28.33
N ASP A 494 30.55 19.54 -28.23
CA ASP A 494 29.14 19.28 -27.83
C ASP A 494 28.17 20.34 -28.44
N VAL A 495 26.93 20.02 -28.82
CA VAL A 495 26.05 20.95 -29.57
C VAL A 495 25.00 21.61 -28.68
N VAL A 496 25.26 22.85 -28.25
CA VAL A 496 24.32 23.69 -27.49
C VAL A 496 23.87 24.86 -28.35
N ALA A 497 22.57 25.18 -28.38
CA ALA A 497 22.03 26.34 -29.08
C ALA A 497 21.95 27.56 -28.12
N PRO A 498 22.90 28.50 -28.13
CA PRO A 498 22.92 29.64 -27.22
C PRO A 498 21.95 30.71 -27.75
N GLY A 499 21.32 31.46 -26.86
CA GLY A 499 20.32 32.48 -27.22
C GLY A 499 18.94 31.94 -27.60
N LEU A 500 18.85 30.86 -28.39
CA LEU A 500 17.58 30.36 -28.92
C LEU A 500 16.57 29.95 -27.82
N LEU A 501 17.07 29.33 -26.74
CA LEU A 501 16.25 28.84 -25.62
C LEU A 501 15.64 29.98 -24.78
N GLY A 502 16.37 31.09 -24.63
CA GLY A 502 15.87 32.29 -23.94
C GLY A 502 14.76 32.97 -24.74
N THR A 503 14.95 33.11 -26.06
CA THR A 503 13.95 33.69 -26.95
C THR A 503 12.70 32.81 -27.06
N ILE A 504 12.85 31.48 -27.22
CA ILE A 504 11.70 30.57 -27.33
C ILE A 504 10.84 30.56 -26.06
N SER A 505 11.45 30.45 -24.87
CA SER A 505 10.65 30.36 -23.62
C SER A 505 9.95 31.68 -23.26
N SER A 506 10.62 32.83 -23.45
CA SER A 506 10.01 34.15 -23.24
C SER A 506 8.95 34.51 -24.29
N SER A 507 9.06 33.98 -25.52
CA SER A 507 8.08 34.23 -26.59
C SER A 507 6.88 33.29 -26.58
N GLN A 508 6.92 32.14 -25.87
CA GLN A 508 5.75 31.25 -25.72
C GLN A 508 4.52 31.97 -25.13
N ALA A 509 4.73 32.94 -24.23
CA ALA A 509 3.66 33.78 -23.67
C ALA A 509 2.98 34.70 -24.70
N ARG A 510 3.50 34.79 -25.93
CA ARG A 510 3.07 35.70 -27.00
C ARG A 510 2.92 35.03 -28.37
N LEU A 511 2.97 33.68 -28.41
CA LEU A 511 3.16 32.88 -29.63
C LEU A 511 2.40 33.38 -30.87
N TRP A 512 1.10 33.67 -30.74
CA TRP A 512 0.35 34.47 -31.72
C TRP A 512 -0.64 35.43 -31.04
N LYS A 513 -0.60 36.72 -31.40
CA LYS A 513 -1.67 37.69 -31.07
C LYS A 513 -2.41 38.10 -32.35
N PHE A 514 -3.73 37.99 -32.34
CA PHE A 514 -4.60 38.62 -33.34
C PHE A 514 -4.73 40.11 -32.98
N ASN A 515 -4.25 41.01 -33.84
CA ASN A 515 -4.49 42.44 -33.66
C ASN A 515 -5.78 42.83 -34.41
N SER A 516 -6.89 42.97 -33.68
CA SER A 516 -8.20 43.31 -34.26
C SER A 516 -8.27 44.72 -34.86
N GLN A 517 -7.38 45.64 -34.47
CA GLN A 517 -7.34 46.99 -35.04
C GLN A 517 -6.63 47.05 -36.40
N THR A 518 -5.72 46.11 -36.67
CA THR A 518 -4.95 46.08 -37.93
C THR A 518 -5.23 44.87 -38.81
N ASN A 519 -5.94 43.86 -38.31
CA ASN A 519 -6.23 42.60 -38.99
C ASN A 519 -4.96 41.83 -39.43
N HIS A 520 -4.02 41.67 -38.49
CA HIS A 520 -2.78 40.91 -38.70
C HIS A 520 -2.58 39.83 -37.62
N LEU A 521 -1.91 38.75 -38.02
CA LEU A 521 -1.38 37.73 -37.11
C LEU A 521 0.05 38.12 -36.70
N ILE A 522 0.26 38.39 -35.42
CA ILE A 522 1.59 38.72 -34.88
C ILE A 522 2.19 37.46 -34.27
N GLY A 523 3.16 36.87 -34.95
CA GLY A 523 3.89 35.70 -34.47
C GLY A 523 5.13 36.07 -33.68
N SER A 524 5.34 35.40 -32.56
CA SER A 524 6.65 35.36 -31.91
C SER A 524 7.00 33.93 -31.52
N VAL A 525 7.40 33.13 -32.51
CA VAL A 525 8.24 31.97 -32.26
C VAL A 525 9.68 32.51 -32.17
N GLY A 526 10.42 32.24 -31.09
CA GLY A 526 11.71 32.89 -30.79
C GLY A 526 12.90 32.60 -31.74
N LEU A 527 12.64 31.97 -32.88
CA LEU A 527 13.55 31.84 -34.04
C LEU A 527 13.33 32.96 -35.07
N PHE A 528 12.19 33.64 -34.99
CA PHE A 528 11.60 34.47 -36.04
C PHE A 528 11.38 35.88 -35.48
N GLY A 529 11.92 36.90 -36.15
CA GLY A 529 11.70 38.31 -35.79
C GLY A 529 10.22 38.72 -35.92
N PRO A 530 9.87 39.99 -35.61
CA PRO A 530 8.48 40.47 -35.66
C PRO A 530 7.96 40.58 -37.10
N HIS A 531 7.64 39.43 -37.70
CA HIS A 531 6.93 39.35 -38.97
C HIS A 531 5.43 39.38 -38.73
N VAL A 532 4.77 40.25 -39.47
CA VAL A 532 3.36 40.58 -39.31
C VAL A 532 2.65 40.05 -40.56
N ILE A 533 1.90 38.96 -40.42
CA ILE A 533 1.19 38.35 -41.56
C ILE A 533 -0.13 39.10 -41.76
N PRO A 534 -0.36 39.78 -42.90
CA PRO A 534 -1.63 40.43 -43.19
C PRO A 534 -2.71 39.38 -43.40
N LEU A 535 -3.72 39.39 -42.51
CA LEU A 535 -4.89 38.52 -42.59
C LEU A 535 -5.96 39.10 -43.52
N ALA A 536 -5.59 40.04 -44.39
CA ALA A 536 -6.41 40.49 -45.51
C ALA A 536 -5.58 40.51 -46.80
N ASP A 537 -6.24 40.31 -47.93
CA ASP A 537 -5.65 40.60 -49.25
C ASP A 537 -5.62 42.13 -49.51
N LYS A 538 -5.10 42.53 -50.67
CA LYS A 538 -5.02 43.95 -51.08
C LYS A 538 -6.39 44.64 -51.25
N SER A 539 -7.50 43.89 -51.21
CA SER A 539 -8.87 44.40 -51.28
C SER A 539 -9.55 44.50 -49.90
N GLY A 540 -8.84 44.14 -48.82
CA GLY A 540 -9.39 44.13 -47.46
C GLY A 540 -10.21 42.89 -47.12
N LYS A 541 -10.34 41.93 -48.04
CA LYS A 541 -11.02 40.66 -47.75
C LYS A 541 -10.15 39.77 -46.88
N PRO A 542 -10.69 39.18 -45.80
CA PRO A 542 -9.88 38.44 -44.85
C PRO A 542 -9.35 37.11 -45.44
N LYS A 543 -8.05 36.88 -45.31
CA LYS A 543 -7.20 35.95 -46.10
C LYS A 543 -7.13 34.52 -45.55
N TRP A 544 -7.96 34.18 -44.57
CA TRP A 544 -8.03 32.88 -43.88
C TRP A 544 -8.44 31.73 -44.82
N ASP A 545 -9.13 32.05 -45.91
CA ASP A 545 -9.59 31.12 -46.95
C ASP A 545 -8.58 30.96 -48.11
N SER A 546 -7.29 31.20 -47.84
CA SER A 546 -6.21 30.92 -48.79
C SER A 546 -5.54 29.58 -48.47
N ASP A 547 -5.34 28.74 -49.49
CA ASP A 547 -4.65 27.43 -49.38
C ASP A 547 -3.30 27.54 -48.65
N THR A 548 -2.62 28.69 -48.81
CA THR A 548 -1.33 29.03 -48.20
C THR A 548 -1.37 29.27 -46.68
N TYR A 549 -2.49 29.72 -46.12
CA TYR A 549 -2.68 29.76 -44.65
C TYR A 549 -3.08 28.39 -44.11
N SER A 550 -3.88 27.63 -44.88
CA SER A 550 -4.31 26.27 -44.52
C SER A 550 -3.12 25.33 -44.30
N SER A 551 -2.07 25.39 -45.13
CA SER A 551 -0.89 24.52 -44.98
C SER A 551 -0.14 24.73 -43.66
N PHE A 552 0.09 25.99 -43.26
CA PHE A 552 0.75 26.32 -41.99
C PHE A 552 -0.12 25.95 -40.77
N ALA A 553 -1.39 26.34 -40.78
CA ALA A 553 -2.31 26.08 -39.67
C ALA A 553 -2.59 24.59 -39.44
N ARG A 554 -2.44 23.74 -40.46
CA ARG A 554 -2.49 22.27 -40.32
C ARG A 554 -1.38 21.75 -39.42
N LEU A 555 -0.16 22.28 -39.50
CA LEU A 555 0.99 21.79 -38.71
C LEU A 555 1.14 22.52 -37.36
N PHE A 556 0.75 23.80 -37.29
CA PHE A 556 0.86 24.66 -36.11
C PHE A 556 -0.50 25.27 -35.71
N PRO A 557 -1.43 24.46 -35.14
CA PRO A 557 -2.73 24.97 -34.73
C PRO A 557 -2.62 25.91 -33.53
N LEU A 558 -3.48 26.93 -33.47
CA LEU A 558 -3.52 27.91 -32.36
C LEU A 558 -3.85 27.27 -31.00
N ALA A 559 -4.68 26.23 -31.02
CA ALA A 559 -4.93 25.29 -29.93
C ALA A 559 -5.18 23.91 -30.56
N ALA A 560 -4.75 22.83 -29.91
CA ALA A 560 -5.00 21.46 -30.38
C ALA A 560 -6.30 20.87 -29.84
N CYS A 561 -6.78 21.40 -28.72
CA CYS A 561 -8.14 21.24 -28.23
C CYS A 561 -8.58 22.52 -27.50
N PHE A 562 -9.86 22.65 -27.15
CA PHE A 562 -10.29 23.68 -26.20
C PHE A 562 -10.43 23.08 -24.80
N ALA A 563 -9.67 23.62 -23.85
CA ALA A 563 -9.63 23.13 -22.47
C ALA A 563 -10.96 23.22 -21.69
N PRO A 564 -11.84 24.22 -21.89
CA PRO A 564 -13.08 24.29 -21.15
C PRO A 564 -14.22 23.60 -21.93
N VAL A 565 -14.60 22.40 -21.46
CA VAL A 565 -15.87 21.76 -21.79
C VAL A 565 -16.97 22.50 -21.01
N ILE A 566 -17.60 23.52 -21.62
CA ILE A 566 -18.53 24.45 -20.93
C ILE A 566 -20.01 24.17 -21.27
N PRO A 567 -20.80 23.63 -20.33
CA PRO A 567 -22.22 23.92 -20.31
C PRO A 567 -22.42 25.34 -19.77
N VAL A 568 -22.55 26.33 -20.67
CA VAL A 568 -23.03 27.66 -20.27
C VAL A 568 -24.53 27.52 -20.02
N ASN A 569 -25.04 28.01 -18.88
CA ASN A 569 -26.46 28.06 -18.49
C ASN A 569 -27.47 27.29 -19.39
N THR A 570 -28.00 26.16 -18.90
CA THR A 570 -28.96 25.30 -19.61
C THR A 570 -30.20 26.02 -20.12
N ASP A 571 -30.61 27.10 -19.45
CA ASP A 571 -31.87 27.80 -19.71
C ASP A 571 -31.82 28.65 -21.01
N VAL A 572 -30.62 28.86 -21.58
CA VAL A 572 -30.43 29.73 -22.75
C VAL A 572 -29.46 29.15 -23.80
N THR A 573 -28.89 27.97 -23.56
CA THR A 573 -27.82 27.40 -24.39
C THR A 573 -28.31 26.24 -25.26
N VAL A 574 -28.08 26.41 -26.56
CA VAL A 574 -28.51 25.47 -27.62
C VAL A 574 -27.51 24.33 -27.84
N GLU A 575 -26.24 24.48 -27.44
CA GLU A 575 -25.16 23.53 -27.72
C GLU A 575 -24.39 23.27 -26.42
N LEU A 576 -24.47 22.04 -25.89
CA LEU A 576 -24.06 21.74 -24.51
C LEU A 576 -22.56 21.44 -24.41
N PHE A 577 -21.99 20.78 -25.42
CA PHE A 577 -20.59 20.44 -25.50
C PHE A 577 -20.04 20.66 -26.92
N LEU A 578 -18.88 21.30 -27.01
CA LEU A 578 -18.18 21.54 -28.26
C LEU A 578 -16.92 20.66 -28.34
N ARG A 579 -16.87 19.75 -29.32
CA ARG A 579 -15.72 18.88 -29.58
C ARG A 579 -14.85 19.47 -30.69
N GLU A 580 -13.73 20.08 -30.31
CA GLU A 580 -12.74 20.67 -31.21
C GLU A 580 -11.33 20.10 -30.95
N ASP A 581 -11.20 18.78 -31.02
CA ASP A 581 -9.95 18.03 -30.77
C ASP A 581 -9.32 17.41 -32.04
N GLU A 582 -9.82 17.77 -33.24
CA GLU A 582 -9.27 17.33 -34.53
C GLU A 582 -7.75 17.52 -34.63
N PRO A 583 -7.15 18.68 -34.28
CA PRO A 583 -5.73 18.86 -34.46
C PRO A 583 -4.93 17.99 -33.48
N LEU A 584 -5.44 17.73 -32.28
CA LEU A 584 -4.83 16.80 -31.33
C LEU A 584 -4.85 15.36 -31.90
N SER A 585 -5.99 14.88 -32.37
CA SER A 585 -6.11 13.54 -32.97
C SER A 585 -5.26 13.38 -34.23
N ARG A 586 -5.25 14.38 -35.11
CA ARG A 586 -4.49 14.33 -36.38
C ARG A 586 -3.00 14.41 -36.15
N LEU A 587 -2.51 15.32 -35.29
CA LEU A 587 -1.07 15.57 -35.12
C LEU A 587 -0.42 14.71 -34.04
N VAL A 588 -1.09 14.49 -32.92
CA VAL A 588 -0.45 14.03 -31.67
C VAL A 588 -0.79 12.59 -31.32
N LEU A 589 -2.08 12.22 -31.34
CA LEU A 589 -2.52 10.93 -30.80
C LEU A 589 -2.21 9.76 -31.72
N ASP A 590 -1.84 8.61 -31.15
CA ASP A 590 -1.85 7.33 -31.86
C ASP A 590 -3.29 6.78 -32.03
N GLU A 591 -3.45 5.66 -32.74
CA GLU A 591 -4.76 5.06 -33.03
C GLU A 591 -5.47 4.49 -31.78
N LYS A 592 -4.72 4.08 -30.75
CA LYS A 592 -5.25 3.57 -29.48
C LYS A 592 -5.67 4.73 -28.57
N GLU A 593 -4.89 5.80 -28.53
CA GLU A 593 -5.17 7.05 -27.84
C GLU A 593 -6.38 7.76 -28.45
N HIS A 594 -6.46 7.85 -29.79
CA HIS A 594 -7.62 8.42 -30.48
C HIS A 594 -8.90 7.65 -30.17
N ARG A 595 -8.89 6.31 -30.27
CA ARG A 595 -10.02 5.45 -29.84
C ARG A 595 -10.32 5.50 -28.35
N GLN A 596 -9.40 5.97 -27.51
CA GLN A 596 -9.69 6.24 -26.10
C GLN A 596 -10.42 7.57 -25.96
N LEU A 597 -9.98 8.63 -26.64
CA LEU A 597 -10.63 9.93 -26.65
C LEU A 597 -12.05 9.86 -27.22
N ASP A 598 -12.25 9.15 -28.34
CA ASP A 598 -13.58 8.91 -28.91
C ASP A 598 -14.53 8.27 -27.90
N ARG A 599 -14.09 7.22 -27.20
CA ARG A 599 -14.91 6.55 -26.18
C ARG A 599 -15.26 7.45 -24.99
N LEU A 600 -14.38 8.37 -24.60
CA LEU A 600 -14.68 9.35 -23.55
C LEU A 600 -15.75 10.35 -24.01
N TRP A 601 -15.68 10.81 -25.26
CA TRP A 601 -16.71 11.65 -25.87
C TRP A 601 -18.04 10.91 -26.05
N ASP A 602 -18.03 9.69 -26.58
CA ASP A 602 -19.22 8.83 -26.71
C ASP A 602 -19.91 8.64 -25.35
N GLU A 603 -19.13 8.44 -24.28
CA GLU A 603 -19.67 8.36 -22.92
C GLU A 603 -20.28 9.70 -22.46
N LEU A 604 -19.60 10.84 -22.66
CA LEU A 604 -20.14 12.15 -22.31
C LEU A 604 -21.45 12.45 -23.07
N HIS A 605 -21.50 12.22 -24.38
CA HIS A 605 -22.71 12.40 -25.20
C HIS A 605 -23.84 11.44 -24.78
N TYR A 606 -23.52 10.21 -24.37
CA TYR A 606 -24.48 9.24 -23.85
C TYR A 606 -25.07 9.66 -22.50
N LEU A 607 -24.23 10.03 -21.54
CA LEU A 607 -24.65 10.43 -20.20
C LEU A 607 -25.42 11.75 -20.22
N SER A 608 -25.01 12.71 -21.04
CA SER A 608 -25.75 13.96 -21.25
C SER A 608 -27.01 13.81 -22.09
N ARG A 609 -27.13 12.76 -22.92
CA ARG A 609 -28.17 12.62 -23.96
C ARG A 609 -28.19 13.82 -24.91
N GLU A 610 -27.06 14.48 -25.11
CA GLU A 610 -26.96 15.78 -25.78
C GLU A 610 -27.76 15.89 -27.10
N PRO A 611 -27.74 14.93 -28.04
CA PRO A 611 -28.51 15.06 -29.28
C PRO A 611 -30.03 15.24 -29.08
N VAL A 612 -30.57 14.75 -27.97
CA VAL A 612 -31.98 14.90 -27.56
C VAL A 612 -32.19 16.25 -26.86
N GLU A 613 -31.33 16.59 -25.90
CA GLU A 613 -31.41 17.85 -25.15
C GLU A 613 -31.22 19.08 -26.06
N VAL A 614 -30.26 19.03 -26.98
CA VAL A 614 -30.03 20.08 -28.01
C VAL A 614 -31.26 20.26 -28.90
N LEU A 615 -31.93 19.18 -29.29
CA LEU A 615 -33.18 19.25 -30.07
C LEU A 615 -34.32 19.88 -29.25
N TYR A 616 -34.41 19.55 -27.96
CA TYR A 616 -35.38 20.14 -27.04
C TYR A 616 -35.12 21.64 -26.84
N ASN A 617 -33.92 22.01 -26.37
CA ASN A 617 -33.50 23.39 -26.15
C ASN A 617 -33.63 24.26 -27.41
N THR A 618 -33.34 23.73 -28.60
CA THR A 618 -33.53 24.48 -29.86
C THR A 618 -35.01 24.79 -30.10
N LYS A 619 -35.93 23.88 -29.80
CA LYS A 619 -37.38 24.11 -29.97
C LYS A 619 -37.90 25.13 -28.96
N GLU A 620 -37.56 24.98 -27.68
CA GLU A 620 -37.93 25.94 -26.64
C GLU A 620 -37.40 27.34 -26.97
N PHE A 621 -36.12 27.46 -27.36
CA PHE A 621 -35.51 28.74 -27.76
C PHE A 621 -36.23 29.41 -28.94
N ILE A 622 -36.75 28.64 -29.90
CA ILE A 622 -37.59 29.16 -30.99
C ILE A 622 -38.95 29.64 -30.46
N GLY A 623 -39.56 28.91 -29.51
CA GLY A 623 -40.87 29.22 -28.92
C GLY A 623 -40.89 30.44 -27.99
N PHE A 624 -39.80 30.72 -27.27
CA PHE A 624 -39.73 31.80 -26.27
C PHE A 624 -39.52 33.22 -26.85
N GLN A 625 -39.38 33.40 -28.17
CA GLN A 625 -39.11 34.73 -28.75
C GLN A 625 -40.38 35.53 -29.09
N PRO A 626 -40.48 36.82 -28.73
CA PRO A 626 -41.59 37.68 -29.15
C PRO A 626 -41.71 37.78 -30.67
N ALA A 627 -42.94 37.88 -31.19
CA ALA A 627 -43.26 37.87 -32.62
C ALA A 627 -42.44 38.88 -33.45
N VAL A 628 -42.03 40.01 -32.85
CA VAL A 628 -41.21 41.07 -33.46
C VAL A 628 -39.76 40.66 -33.76
N ARG A 629 -39.31 39.46 -33.38
CA ARG A 629 -37.94 38.95 -33.59
C ARG A 629 -37.86 37.60 -34.31
N ILE A 630 -38.98 37.06 -34.81
CA ILE A 630 -39.07 35.73 -35.45
C ILE A 630 -38.09 35.51 -36.61
N GLU A 631 -37.75 36.54 -37.39
CA GLU A 631 -36.78 36.41 -38.49
C GLU A 631 -35.39 35.98 -38.01
N ASN A 632 -35.00 36.37 -36.78
CA ASN A 632 -33.72 35.98 -36.19
C ASN A 632 -33.66 34.50 -35.74
N THR A 633 -34.81 33.85 -35.50
CA THR A 633 -34.90 32.43 -35.12
C THR A 633 -35.21 31.49 -36.29
N ASN A 634 -35.75 31.99 -37.40
CA ASN A 634 -35.99 31.20 -38.63
C ASN A 634 -34.74 30.44 -39.13
N LYS A 635 -33.53 30.95 -38.84
CA LYS A 635 -32.27 30.24 -39.14
C LYS A 635 -32.05 28.96 -38.32
N PHE A 636 -32.57 28.89 -37.10
CA PHE A 636 -32.53 27.68 -36.26
C PHE A 636 -33.64 26.68 -36.63
N ALA A 637 -34.80 27.15 -37.09
CA ALA A 637 -35.85 26.27 -37.61
C ALA A 637 -35.32 25.35 -38.74
N LYS A 638 -34.44 25.87 -39.60
CA LYS A 638 -33.74 25.08 -40.65
C LYS A 638 -32.82 23.96 -40.10
N ARG A 639 -32.35 24.05 -38.85
CA ARG A 639 -31.55 22.99 -38.19
C ARG A 639 -32.42 21.84 -37.65
N ILE A 640 -33.71 22.06 -37.39
CA ILE A 640 -34.59 21.08 -36.73
C ILE A 640 -34.60 19.70 -37.41
N PRO A 641 -34.73 19.55 -38.75
CA PRO A 641 -34.70 18.22 -39.39
C PRO A 641 -33.37 17.48 -39.17
N SER A 642 -32.24 18.19 -39.16
CA SER A 642 -30.91 17.62 -38.88
C SER A 642 -30.78 17.20 -37.42
N LEU A 643 -31.25 18.03 -36.49
CA LEU A 643 -31.26 17.71 -35.05
C LEU A 643 -32.20 16.53 -34.74
N GLN A 644 -33.36 16.43 -35.40
CA GLN A 644 -34.25 15.26 -35.31
C GLN A 644 -33.57 13.99 -35.82
N ALA A 645 -32.83 14.06 -36.93
CA ALA A 645 -32.06 12.93 -37.43
C ALA A 645 -30.95 12.51 -36.44
N LYS A 646 -30.23 13.46 -35.84
CA LYS A 646 -29.22 13.20 -34.79
C LYS A 646 -29.84 12.57 -33.54
N ALA A 647 -30.94 13.11 -33.02
CA ALA A 647 -31.66 12.57 -31.87
C ALA A 647 -32.14 11.13 -32.13
N LYS A 648 -32.74 10.87 -33.30
CA LYS A 648 -33.19 9.52 -33.69
C LYS A 648 -32.03 8.54 -33.88
N ALA A 649 -30.88 9.00 -34.40
CA ALA A 649 -29.67 8.19 -34.50
C ALA A 649 -29.11 7.85 -33.11
N PHE A 650 -29.11 8.82 -32.19
CA PHE A 650 -28.74 8.62 -30.79
C PHE A 650 -29.64 7.60 -30.09
N GLU A 651 -30.96 7.73 -30.19
CA GLU A 651 -31.92 6.79 -29.62
C GLU A 651 -31.72 5.36 -30.15
N LYS A 652 -31.51 5.22 -31.47
CA LYS A 652 -31.17 3.93 -32.09
C LYS A 652 -29.86 3.35 -31.54
N SER A 653 -28.84 4.19 -31.36
CA SER A 653 -27.54 3.79 -30.80
C SER A 653 -27.65 3.39 -29.33
N ALA A 654 -28.45 4.12 -28.54
CA ALA A 654 -28.70 3.80 -27.14
C ALA A 654 -29.46 2.48 -26.98
N SER A 655 -30.47 2.22 -27.81
CA SER A 655 -31.13 0.92 -27.88
C SER A 655 -30.19 -0.22 -28.30
N ALA A 656 -29.22 0.05 -29.18
CA ALA A 656 -28.21 -0.93 -29.60
C ALA A 656 -27.17 -1.24 -28.52
N ALA A 657 -26.96 -0.35 -27.55
CA ALA A 657 -26.05 -0.57 -26.42
C ALA A 657 -26.64 -1.48 -25.32
N GLU A 658 -27.99 -1.53 -25.18
CA GLU A 658 -28.68 -2.29 -24.13
C GLU A 658 -28.20 -3.75 -23.94
N PRO A 659 -27.94 -4.56 -25.00
CA PRO A 659 -27.47 -5.94 -24.84
C PRO A 659 -26.05 -6.01 -24.26
N GLY A 660 -25.18 -5.05 -24.61
CA GLY A 660 -23.83 -4.94 -24.06
C GLY A 660 -23.85 -4.56 -22.58
N GLN A 661 -24.74 -3.64 -22.21
CA GLN A 661 -24.99 -3.23 -20.82
C GLN A 661 -25.48 -4.41 -19.97
N LEU A 662 -26.43 -5.21 -20.47
CA LEU A 662 -26.87 -6.45 -19.81
C LEU A 662 -25.74 -7.51 -19.71
N ASN A 663 -24.93 -7.67 -20.76
CA ASN A 663 -23.79 -8.59 -20.73
C ASN A 663 -22.78 -8.18 -19.65
N ALA A 664 -22.51 -6.89 -19.47
CA ALA A 664 -21.63 -6.39 -18.41
C ALA A 664 -22.20 -6.64 -17.00
N VAL A 665 -23.53 -6.60 -16.81
CA VAL A 665 -24.17 -7.02 -15.53
C VAL A 665 -24.01 -8.52 -15.28
N ILE A 666 -24.05 -9.35 -16.32
CA ILE A 666 -23.83 -10.80 -16.20
C ILE A 666 -22.37 -11.10 -15.88
N GLU A 667 -21.43 -10.39 -16.49
CA GLU A 667 -20.01 -10.46 -16.12
C GLU A 667 -19.77 -10.01 -14.67
N LEU A 668 -20.41 -8.92 -14.25
CA LEU A 668 -20.43 -8.44 -12.86
C LEU A 668 -20.92 -9.53 -11.90
N ALA A 669 -21.94 -10.31 -12.28
CA ALA A 669 -22.43 -11.44 -11.49
C ALA A 669 -21.39 -12.57 -11.36
N THR A 670 -20.58 -12.87 -12.39
CA THR A 670 -19.45 -13.82 -12.26
C THR A 670 -18.40 -13.34 -11.23
N ARG A 671 -18.21 -12.01 -11.11
CA ARG A 671 -17.27 -11.40 -10.14
C ARG A 671 -17.87 -11.46 -8.74
N ALA A 672 -19.10 -10.96 -8.58
CA ALA A 672 -19.87 -10.98 -7.34
C ALA A 672 -20.00 -12.39 -6.74
N TRP A 673 -20.35 -13.40 -7.55
CA TRP A 673 -20.55 -14.77 -7.08
C TRP A 673 -19.26 -15.61 -7.05
N ARG A 674 -18.11 -14.99 -7.37
CA ARG A 674 -16.76 -15.55 -7.18
C ARG A 674 -16.43 -16.82 -7.97
N ARG A 675 -17.26 -17.15 -8.96
CA ARG A 675 -17.09 -18.29 -9.89
C ARG A 675 -17.72 -18.00 -11.24
N SER A 676 -17.47 -18.88 -12.22
CA SER A 676 -18.28 -18.93 -13.44
C SER A 676 -19.75 -19.21 -13.11
N LEU A 677 -20.64 -18.53 -13.84
CA LEU A 677 -22.07 -18.82 -13.82
C LEU A 677 -22.34 -20.10 -14.60
N SER A 678 -23.30 -20.90 -14.14
CA SER A 678 -23.89 -21.95 -14.96
C SER A 678 -24.75 -21.34 -16.08
N LYS A 679 -25.09 -22.16 -17.08
CA LYS A 679 -26.03 -21.75 -18.13
C LYS A 679 -27.39 -21.35 -17.54
N VAL A 680 -27.91 -22.15 -16.61
CA VAL A 680 -29.19 -21.89 -15.93
C VAL A 680 -29.18 -20.53 -15.23
N GLU A 681 -28.16 -20.24 -14.42
CA GLU A 681 -28.03 -18.94 -13.73
C GLU A 681 -27.91 -17.75 -14.71
N THR A 682 -27.26 -17.96 -15.86
CA THR A 682 -27.16 -16.94 -16.92
C THR A 682 -28.52 -16.68 -17.57
N ASP A 683 -29.24 -17.76 -17.89
CA ASP A 683 -30.56 -17.71 -18.52
C ASP A 683 -31.62 -17.13 -17.54
N GLU A 684 -31.52 -17.41 -16.23
CA GLU A 684 -32.35 -16.80 -15.18
C GLU A 684 -32.17 -15.28 -15.09
N LEU A 685 -30.92 -14.79 -15.06
CA LEU A 685 -30.64 -13.35 -15.01
C LEU A 685 -31.13 -12.62 -16.27
N ARG A 686 -30.97 -13.23 -17.45
CA ARG A 686 -31.54 -12.71 -18.71
C ARG A 686 -33.06 -12.76 -18.72
N GLY A 687 -33.65 -13.85 -18.21
CA GLY A 687 -35.10 -14.03 -18.07
C GLY A 687 -35.73 -12.98 -17.15
N LEU A 688 -35.09 -12.68 -16.01
CA LEU A 688 -35.51 -11.59 -15.13
C LEU A 688 -35.48 -10.24 -15.84
N TYR A 689 -34.39 -9.90 -16.54
CA TYR A 689 -34.32 -8.68 -17.33
C TYR A 689 -35.47 -8.58 -18.37
N GLN A 690 -35.74 -9.67 -19.10
CA GLN A 690 -36.84 -9.71 -20.07
C GLN A 690 -38.22 -9.57 -19.41
N LEU A 691 -38.43 -10.17 -18.25
CA LEU A 691 -39.66 -10.04 -17.45
C LEU A 691 -39.91 -8.57 -17.06
N LEU A 692 -38.87 -7.91 -16.54
CA LEU A 692 -38.93 -6.51 -16.12
C LEU A 692 -39.24 -5.57 -17.29
N ARG A 693 -38.61 -5.78 -18.46
CA ARG A 693 -38.86 -4.96 -19.66
C ARG A 693 -40.22 -5.23 -20.33
N ARG A 694 -40.69 -6.47 -20.36
CA ARG A 694 -41.88 -6.87 -21.16
C ARG A 694 -43.18 -7.04 -20.37
N LYS A 695 -43.12 -7.34 -19.07
CA LYS A 695 -44.31 -7.56 -18.24
C LYS A 695 -44.52 -6.49 -17.15
N GLN A 696 -43.44 -5.81 -16.74
CA GLN A 696 -43.50 -4.70 -15.78
C GLN A 696 -43.20 -3.34 -16.45
N GLU A 697 -43.01 -3.34 -17.77
CA GLU A 697 -42.81 -2.15 -18.61
C GLU A 697 -41.72 -1.18 -18.11
N LEU A 698 -40.74 -1.69 -17.35
CA LEU A 698 -39.66 -0.88 -16.81
C LEU A 698 -38.74 -0.38 -17.92
N SER A 699 -38.16 0.81 -17.70
CA SER A 699 -37.07 1.33 -18.54
C SER A 699 -35.86 0.40 -18.51
N HIS A 700 -34.98 0.52 -19.52
CA HIS A 700 -33.74 -0.25 -19.56
C HIS A 700 -32.90 -0.06 -18.28
N ASP A 701 -32.72 1.20 -17.88
CA ASP A 701 -31.98 1.59 -16.68
C ASP A 701 -32.57 0.96 -15.40
N ALA A 702 -33.89 1.09 -15.19
CA ALA A 702 -34.55 0.52 -14.02
C ALA A 702 -34.48 -1.02 -13.99
N ALA A 703 -34.60 -1.68 -15.15
CA ALA A 703 -34.42 -3.12 -15.26
C ALA A 703 -32.98 -3.56 -14.94
N ILE A 704 -31.96 -2.87 -15.47
CA ILE A 704 -30.55 -3.12 -15.18
C ILE A 704 -30.24 -2.97 -13.68
N ARG A 705 -30.67 -1.88 -13.05
CA ARG A 705 -30.48 -1.66 -11.60
C ARG A 705 -31.15 -2.74 -10.76
N THR A 706 -32.33 -3.22 -11.18
CA THR A 706 -33.04 -4.32 -10.53
C THR A 706 -32.30 -5.65 -10.67
N VAL A 707 -31.69 -5.94 -11.83
CA VAL A 707 -30.85 -7.15 -11.98
C VAL A 707 -29.57 -7.06 -11.15
N ILE A 708 -28.89 -5.91 -11.11
CA ILE A 708 -27.74 -5.67 -10.21
C ILE A 708 -28.17 -5.90 -8.74
N THR A 709 -29.33 -5.39 -8.35
CA THR A 709 -29.91 -5.63 -7.01
C THR A 709 -30.10 -7.13 -6.76
N ARG A 710 -30.70 -7.88 -7.69
CA ARG A 710 -30.87 -9.35 -7.59
C ARG A 710 -29.56 -10.11 -7.45
N VAL A 711 -28.50 -9.66 -8.11
CA VAL A 711 -27.14 -10.25 -8.01
C VAL A 711 -26.57 -10.06 -6.60
N LEU A 712 -26.75 -8.87 -6.01
CA LEU A 712 -26.20 -8.47 -4.71
C LEU A 712 -27.02 -8.96 -3.49
N VAL A 713 -28.29 -9.34 -3.67
CA VAL A 713 -29.08 -10.04 -2.62
C VAL A 713 -29.07 -11.57 -2.78
N SER A 714 -28.34 -12.08 -3.78
CA SER A 714 -28.24 -13.52 -4.03
C SER A 714 -27.47 -14.24 -2.91
N PRO A 715 -27.88 -15.45 -2.46
CA PRO A 715 -27.07 -16.26 -1.54
C PRO A 715 -25.64 -16.50 -2.07
N ASN A 716 -25.47 -16.63 -3.39
CA ASN A 716 -24.16 -16.75 -4.05
C ASN A 716 -23.24 -15.52 -3.82
N PHE A 717 -23.79 -14.33 -3.53
CA PHE A 717 -23.02 -13.14 -3.14
C PHE A 717 -22.90 -13.03 -1.63
N LEU A 718 -24.03 -13.16 -0.91
CA LEU A 718 -24.13 -12.94 0.53
C LEU A 718 -23.40 -14.00 1.37
N TYR A 719 -23.21 -15.22 0.86
CA TYR A 719 -22.59 -16.32 1.60
C TYR A 719 -21.32 -16.85 0.92
N ARG A 720 -20.38 -17.28 1.76
CA ARG A 720 -19.30 -18.18 1.36
C ARG A 720 -19.79 -19.61 1.56
N VAL A 721 -20.07 -20.29 0.46
CA VAL A 721 -20.51 -21.69 0.42
C VAL A 721 -19.33 -22.54 -0.04
N GLU A 722 -19.03 -23.56 0.73
CA GLU A 722 -18.02 -24.58 0.43
C GLU A 722 -18.75 -25.94 0.51
N ARG A 723 -18.52 -26.83 -0.46
CA ARG A 723 -19.29 -28.08 -0.59
C ARG A 723 -18.58 -29.27 0.06
N SER A 724 -19.18 -29.82 1.10
CA SER A 724 -18.82 -31.14 1.63
C SER A 724 -19.08 -32.26 0.61
N ALA A 725 -18.26 -33.32 0.63
CA ALA A 725 -18.62 -34.59 -0.01
C ALA A 725 -19.65 -35.36 0.86
N PRO A 726 -20.53 -36.17 0.23
CA PRO A 726 -21.33 -37.15 0.95
C PRO A 726 -20.46 -38.19 1.67
N GLY A 727 -20.89 -38.64 2.85
CA GLY A 727 -20.16 -39.63 3.65
C GLY A 727 -19.11 -39.01 4.61
N GLU A 728 -18.25 -39.85 5.17
CA GLU A 728 -17.27 -39.47 6.21
C GLU A 728 -16.01 -38.78 5.64
N GLN A 729 -15.68 -39.02 4.37
CA GLN A 729 -14.38 -38.64 3.81
C GLN A 729 -14.27 -37.14 3.50
N ALA A 730 -13.16 -36.52 3.91
CA ALA A 730 -12.86 -35.13 3.61
C ALA A 730 -12.65 -34.87 2.10
N ALA A 731 -13.38 -33.91 1.54
CA ALA A 731 -13.28 -33.47 0.15
C ALA A 731 -12.14 -32.47 -0.06
N VAL A 732 -11.50 -32.48 -1.23
CA VAL A 732 -10.63 -31.36 -1.66
C VAL A 732 -11.53 -30.22 -2.15
N LEU A 733 -11.25 -28.98 -1.75
CA LEU A 733 -11.97 -27.81 -2.25
C LEU A 733 -11.76 -27.65 -3.75
N SER A 734 -12.78 -27.23 -4.48
CA SER A 734 -12.58 -26.77 -5.86
C SER A 734 -11.69 -25.52 -5.90
N ASP A 735 -11.01 -25.28 -7.02
CA ASP A 735 -10.14 -24.12 -7.17
C ASP A 735 -10.85 -22.78 -6.97
N TRP A 736 -12.16 -22.71 -7.25
CA TRP A 736 -12.98 -21.52 -6.98
C TRP A 736 -13.24 -21.32 -5.48
N GLU A 737 -13.49 -22.39 -4.73
CA GLU A 737 -13.64 -22.36 -3.28
C GLU A 737 -12.30 -22.02 -2.61
N LEU A 738 -11.19 -22.60 -3.09
CA LEU A 738 -9.84 -22.30 -2.60
C LEU A 738 -9.43 -20.85 -2.89
N ALA A 739 -9.70 -20.33 -4.10
CA ALA A 739 -9.51 -18.92 -4.44
C ALA A 739 -10.31 -18.00 -3.51
N SER A 740 -11.58 -18.31 -3.28
CA SER A 740 -12.45 -17.58 -2.35
C SER A 740 -11.90 -17.63 -0.92
N ARG A 741 -11.52 -18.81 -0.42
CA ARG A 741 -10.97 -18.97 0.93
C ARG A 741 -9.67 -18.18 1.12
N LEU A 742 -8.76 -18.19 0.13
CA LEU A 742 -7.53 -17.40 0.12
C LEU A 742 -7.79 -15.89 0.08
N SER A 743 -8.72 -15.42 -0.77
CA SER A 743 -9.01 -13.99 -0.91
C SER A 743 -9.68 -13.38 0.32
N TYR A 744 -10.61 -14.10 0.96
CA TYR A 744 -11.23 -13.61 2.18
C TYR A 744 -10.31 -13.73 3.40
N PHE A 745 -9.40 -14.70 3.42
CA PHE A 745 -8.34 -14.74 4.42
C PHE A 745 -7.40 -13.53 4.30
N LEU A 746 -6.78 -13.30 3.14
CA LEU A 746 -5.72 -12.27 3.02
C LEU A 746 -6.25 -10.85 2.81
N TRP A 747 -7.38 -10.68 2.12
CA TRP A 747 -7.92 -9.36 1.71
C TRP A 747 -9.33 -9.07 2.22
N SER A 748 -9.98 -10.01 2.93
CA SER A 748 -11.38 -9.90 3.37
C SER A 748 -12.33 -9.51 2.23
N SER A 749 -12.02 -9.91 0.99
CA SER A 749 -12.68 -9.48 -0.23
C SER A 749 -12.65 -10.61 -1.28
N MET A 750 -13.34 -10.41 -2.40
CA MET A 750 -13.41 -11.38 -3.49
C MET A 750 -12.05 -11.55 -4.22
N PRO A 751 -11.83 -12.71 -4.89
CA PRO A 751 -10.65 -12.95 -5.73
C PRO A 751 -10.48 -11.90 -6.83
N ASP A 752 -9.24 -11.52 -7.13
CA ASP A 752 -8.91 -10.69 -8.30
C ASP A 752 -8.86 -11.51 -9.60
N ASP A 753 -8.73 -10.84 -10.74
CA ASP A 753 -8.82 -11.49 -12.05
C ASP A 753 -7.65 -12.45 -12.34
N GLN A 754 -6.50 -12.26 -11.67
CA GLN A 754 -5.38 -13.20 -11.69
C GLN A 754 -5.73 -14.49 -10.94
N LEU A 755 -6.16 -14.40 -9.68
CA LEU A 755 -6.55 -15.56 -8.88
C LEU A 755 -7.76 -16.30 -9.48
N ARG A 756 -8.74 -15.56 -10.02
CA ARG A 756 -9.88 -16.11 -10.78
C ARG A 756 -9.43 -16.85 -12.04
N THR A 757 -8.39 -16.37 -12.72
CA THR A 757 -7.85 -17.05 -13.91
C THR A 757 -7.07 -18.30 -13.54
N ALA A 758 -6.30 -18.29 -12.44
CA ALA A 758 -5.69 -19.50 -11.91
C ALA A 758 -6.75 -20.55 -11.52
N ALA A 759 -7.85 -20.11 -10.89
CA ALA A 759 -8.95 -20.98 -10.51
C ALA A 759 -9.70 -21.58 -11.70
N ARG A 760 -10.06 -20.74 -12.68
CA ARG A 760 -10.70 -21.18 -13.95
C ARG A 760 -9.86 -22.22 -14.70
N ASN A 761 -8.54 -22.11 -14.61
CA ASN A 761 -7.61 -22.99 -15.30
C ASN A 761 -7.21 -24.24 -14.47
N GLY A 762 -7.81 -24.45 -13.28
CA GLY A 762 -7.56 -25.63 -12.44
C GLY A 762 -6.14 -25.71 -11.88
N ARG A 763 -5.49 -24.56 -11.62
CA ARG A 763 -4.07 -24.50 -11.22
C ARG A 763 -3.83 -24.24 -9.73
N LEU A 764 -4.85 -23.99 -8.91
CA LEU A 764 -4.67 -23.65 -7.50
C LEU A 764 -4.48 -24.87 -6.59
N GLN A 765 -4.67 -26.09 -7.12
CA GLN A 765 -4.27 -27.31 -6.45
C GLN A 765 -2.75 -27.55 -6.50
N ASP A 766 -2.04 -26.90 -7.40
CA ASP A 766 -0.58 -26.90 -7.43
C ASP A 766 -0.05 -26.08 -6.25
N ALA A 767 0.84 -26.68 -5.45
CA ALA A 767 1.33 -26.08 -4.22
C ALA A 767 2.22 -24.85 -4.47
N ASP A 768 2.93 -24.79 -5.59
CA ASP A 768 3.83 -23.69 -5.95
C ASP A 768 3.01 -22.53 -6.53
N VAL A 769 2.00 -22.82 -7.36
CA VAL A 769 1.04 -21.79 -7.82
C VAL A 769 0.28 -21.18 -6.65
N LEU A 770 -0.21 -22.01 -5.71
CA LEU A 770 -0.90 -21.55 -4.50
C LEU A 770 0.03 -20.68 -3.62
N THR A 771 1.30 -21.08 -3.48
CA THR A 771 2.33 -20.30 -2.76
C THR A 771 2.56 -18.95 -3.43
N ALA A 772 2.76 -18.93 -4.75
CA ALA A 772 3.03 -17.71 -5.50
C ALA A 772 1.86 -16.71 -5.42
N GLU A 773 0.62 -17.17 -5.55
CA GLU A 773 -0.56 -16.32 -5.38
C GLU A 773 -0.69 -15.81 -3.94
N ALA A 774 -0.53 -16.68 -2.93
CA ALA A 774 -0.61 -16.26 -1.53
C ALA A 774 0.45 -15.21 -1.17
N SER A 775 1.71 -15.39 -1.61
CA SER A 775 2.80 -14.43 -1.41
C SER A 775 2.56 -13.10 -2.14
N ARG A 776 2.10 -13.14 -3.41
CA ARG A 776 1.70 -11.94 -4.16
C ARG A 776 0.61 -11.16 -3.43
N MET A 777 -0.42 -11.85 -2.95
CA MET A 777 -1.54 -11.25 -2.24
C MET A 777 -1.13 -10.65 -0.89
N LEU A 778 -0.15 -11.24 -0.20
CA LEU A 778 0.40 -10.71 1.04
C LEU A 778 1.11 -9.36 0.84
N ALA A 779 1.87 -9.20 -0.26
CA ALA A 779 2.59 -7.97 -0.60
C ALA A 779 1.66 -6.82 -1.07
N ASP A 780 0.51 -7.15 -1.68
CA ASP A 780 -0.46 -6.18 -2.17
C ASP A 780 -0.98 -5.25 -1.06
N SER A 781 -1.23 -3.98 -1.40
CA SER A 781 -1.92 -3.00 -0.56
C SER A 781 -3.18 -3.51 0.16
N LYS A 782 -3.94 -4.42 -0.46
CA LYS A 782 -5.16 -5.01 0.08
C LYS A 782 -4.92 -5.88 1.33
N SER A 783 -3.70 -6.38 1.57
CA SER A 783 -3.40 -7.14 2.80
C SER A 783 -3.45 -6.28 4.07
N ARG A 784 -3.58 -4.95 3.94
CA ARG A 784 -4.03 -4.07 5.03
C ARG A 784 -5.37 -4.52 5.64
N ALA A 785 -6.23 -5.23 4.90
CA ALA A 785 -7.43 -5.85 5.46
C ALA A 785 -7.09 -6.88 6.54
N LEU A 786 -6.03 -7.68 6.37
CA LEU A 786 -5.56 -8.63 7.39
C LEU A 786 -5.04 -7.90 8.64
N ALA A 787 -4.36 -6.75 8.48
CA ALA A 787 -4.00 -5.91 9.62
C ALA A 787 -5.23 -5.39 10.39
N THR A 788 -6.28 -4.95 9.71
CA THR A 788 -7.50 -4.41 10.34
C THR A 788 -8.41 -5.49 10.93
N GLU A 789 -8.67 -6.56 10.17
CA GLU A 789 -9.73 -7.54 10.48
C GLU A 789 -9.23 -8.77 11.24
N PHE A 790 -7.98 -9.21 11.04
CA PHE A 790 -7.37 -10.22 11.89
C PHE A 790 -6.73 -9.55 13.11
N ALA A 791 -5.64 -8.82 12.91
CA ALA A 791 -4.86 -8.31 14.03
C ALA A 791 -5.61 -7.24 14.83
N GLY A 792 -6.40 -6.37 14.19
CA GLY A 792 -7.24 -5.40 14.89
C GLY A 792 -8.34 -6.03 15.74
N GLN A 793 -8.87 -7.20 15.38
CA GLN A 793 -9.82 -7.94 16.24
C GLN A 793 -9.08 -8.64 17.39
N TRP A 794 -8.02 -9.38 17.10
CA TRP A 794 -7.22 -10.11 18.09
C TRP A 794 -6.58 -9.17 19.12
N LEU A 795 -5.80 -8.18 18.68
CA LEU A 795 -5.10 -7.19 19.50
C LEU A 795 -6.04 -6.04 19.94
N GLN A 796 -7.31 -6.12 19.58
CA GLN A 796 -8.43 -5.28 20.00
C GLN A 796 -8.41 -3.80 19.54
N PHE A 797 -7.51 -3.35 18.65
CA PHE A 797 -7.50 -1.96 18.15
C PHE A 797 -8.51 -1.66 17.02
N ARG A 798 -9.23 -2.65 16.46
CA ARG A 798 -10.17 -2.43 15.35
C ARG A 798 -11.27 -1.43 15.72
N GLY A 799 -11.48 -0.44 14.85
CA GLY A 799 -12.53 0.58 15.01
C GLY A 799 -12.20 1.66 16.04
N PHE A 800 -10.95 1.73 16.52
CA PHE A 800 -10.55 2.68 17.57
C PHE A 800 -10.75 4.14 17.16
N GLU A 801 -10.85 4.46 15.87
CA GLU A 801 -11.15 5.82 15.40
C GLU A 801 -12.50 6.38 15.88
N ARG A 802 -13.39 5.51 16.40
CA ARG A 802 -14.72 5.86 16.95
C ARG A 802 -14.84 5.63 18.45
N TYR A 803 -13.76 5.28 19.14
CA TYR A 803 -13.80 4.94 20.56
C TYR A 803 -13.96 6.20 21.43
N ASP A 804 -15.08 6.31 22.12
CA ASP A 804 -15.52 7.44 22.96
C ASP A 804 -15.39 7.16 24.47
N GLY A 805 -14.77 6.04 24.86
CA GLY A 805 -14.65 5.59 26.27
C GLY A 805 -13.64 6.35 27.14
N LYS A 806 -13.49 7.67 26.94
CA LYS A 806 -12.63 8.58 27.73
C LYS A 806 -13.33 9.91 27.92
N SER A 807 -13.17 10.52 29.10
CA SER A 807 -13.74 11.84 29.38
C SER A 807 -13.02 12.92 28.57
N GLU A 808 -13.69 13.49 27.56
CA GLU A 808 -13.14 14.59 26.75
C GLU A 808 -12.92 15.87 27.60
N THR A 809 -13.61 16.03 28.73
CA THR A 809 -13.35 17.10 29.71
C THR A 809 -12.02 16.90 30.46
N ARG A 810 -11.69 15.66 30.83
CA ARG A 810 -10.42 15.33 31.52
C ARG A 810 -9.25 15.26 30.53
N PHE A 811 -9.52 14.82 29.31
CA PHE A 811 -8.54 14.60 28.25
C PHE A 811 -8.92 15.39 26.99
N PRO A 812 -8.85 16.74 26.99
CA PRO A 812 -9.27 17.57 25.86
C PRO A 812 -8.42 17.36 24.60
N THR A 813 -7.23 16.77 24.71
CA THR A 813 -6.39 16.34 23.59
C THR A 813 -6.83 15.00 22.97
N PHE A 814 -7.76 14.27 23.58
CA PHE A 814 -8.28 13.00 23.06
C PHE A 814 -9.31 13.22 21.93
N THR A 815 -8.89 13.95 20.90
CA THR A 815 -9.74 14.36 19.78
C THR A 815 -10.00 13.23 18.80
N THR A 816 -10.99 13.39 17.92
CA THR A 816 -11.21 12.48 16.77
C THR A 816 -9.98 12.37 15.87
N LYS A 817 -9.16 13.43 15.73
CA LYS A 817 -7.91 13.36 14.94
C LYS A 817 -6.91 12.41 15.61
N LEU A 818 -6.69 12.56 16.91
CA LEU A 818 -5.81 11.67 17.66
C LEU A 818 -6.29 10.22 17.64
N ARG A 819 -7.60 9.97 17.80
CA ARG A 819 -8.20 8.62 17.68
C ARG A 819 -7.95 8.00 16.30
N MET A 820 -8.13 8.78 15.23
CA MET A 820 -7.78 8.36 13.88
C MET A 820 -6.28 8.06 13.74
N ALA A 821 -5.42 8.90 14.32
CA ALA A 821 -3.97 8.75 14.24
C ALA A 821 -3.47 7.49 14.97
N MET A 822 -3.93 7.24 16.21
CA MET A 822 -3.64 6.01 16.96
C MET A 822 -4.09 4.74 16.23
N ASN A 823 -5.26 4.76 15.59
CA ASN A 823 -5.73 3.63 14.80
C ASN A 823 -4.89 3.41 13.52
N GLN A 824 -4.42 4.50 12.91
CA GLN A 824 -3.54 4.45 11.73
C GLN A 824 -2.13 3.96 12.08
N GLU A 825 -1.58 4.33 13.24
CA GLU A 825 -0.34 3.75 13.80
C GLU A 825 -0.45 2.23 13.86
N SER A 826 -1.40 1.70 14.65
CA SER A 826 -1.51 0.26 14.87
C SER A 826 -1.75 -0.51 13.58
N THR A 827 -2.67 -0.02 12.73
CA THR A 827 -2.93 -0.66 11.43
C THR A 827 -1.70 -0.57 10.51
N GLY A 828 -0.96 0.54 10.53
CA GLY A 828 0.27 0.75 9.75
C GLY A 828 1.39 -0.18 10.18
N PHE A 829 1.68 -0.25 11.47
CA PHE A 829 2.68 -1.13 12.06
C PHE A 829 2.41 -2.61 11.77
N VAL A 830 1.17 -3.07 11.94
CA VAL A 830 0.84 -4.45 11.57
C VAL A 830 0.95 -4.67 10.05
N SER A 831 0.51 -3.70 9.23
CA SER A 831 0.67 -3.79 7.76
C SER A 831 2.13 -3.90 7.34
N GLU A 832 3.03 -3.20 8.04
CA GLU A 832 4.49 -3.24 7.82
C GLU A 832 5.08 -4.63 8.11
N ILE A 833 4.66 -5.28 9.20
CA ILE A 833 5.09 -6.65 9.54
C ILE A 833 4.59 -7.65 8.48
N ILE A 834 3.31 -7.54 8.09
CA ILE A 834 2.67 -8.44 7.13
C ILE A 834 3.26 -8.29 5.72
N ARG A 835 3.35 -7.05 5.21
CA ARG A 835 3.69 -6.79 3.80
C ARG A 835 5.16 -6.92 3.46
N ASN A 836 6.05 -6.64 4.42
CA ASN A 836 7.50 -6.77 4.25
C ASN A 836 8.04 -8.06 4.91
N ASP A 837 7.15 -9.00 5.20
CA ASP A 837 7.44 -10.30 5.82
C ASP A 837 8.45 -10.22 6.97
N ARG A 838 8.09 -9.47 8.01
CA ARG A 838 8.95 -9.25 9.17
C ARG A 838 8.67 -10.29 10.26
N SER A 839 9.55 -10.35 11.26
CA SER A 839 9.38 -11.25 12.39
C SER A 839 8.12 -10.88 13.17
N ILE A 840 7.28 -11.87 13.51
CA ILE A 840 6.10 -11.63 14.36
C ILE A 840 6.49 -11.23 15.80
N LEU A 841 7.74 -11.49 16.22
CA LEU A 841 8.24 -11.05 17.52
C LEU A 841 8.33 -9.52 17.62
N GLU A 842 8.33 -8.81 16.47
CA GLU A 842 8.22 -7.35 16.45
C GLU A 842 6.90 -6.84 17.07
N PHE A 843 5.84 -7.66 17.11
CA PHE A 843 4.65 -7.32 17.91
C PHE A 843 5.02 -7.10 19.38
N LEU A 844 5.90 -7.90 19.96
CA LEU A 844 6.28 -7.78 21.37
C LEU A 844 7.25 -6.62 21.59
N LYS A 845 8.29 -6.52 20.75
CA LYS A 845 9.35 -5.50 20.85
C LYS A 845 9.83 -5.08 19.47
N ALA A 846 9.69 -3.79 19.16
CA ALA A 846 10.21 -3.20 17.93
C ALA A 846 10.67 -1.76 18.18
N ASP A 847 11.86 -1.39 17.69
CA ASP A 847 12.40 -0.02 17.84
C ASP A 847 11.95 0.91 16.69
N HIS A 848 10.69 0.76 16.25
CA HIS A 848 10.08 1.65 15.26
C HIS A 848 8.55 1.68 15.40
N THR A 849 7.93 2.77 14.96
CA THR A 849 6.47 2.88 14.77
C THR A 849 6.13 3.81 13.60
N PHE A 850 4.85 4.09 13.36
CA PHE A 850 4.35 4.96 12.29
C PHE A 850 3.68 6.20 12.86
N LEU A 851 4.21 7.39 12.56
CA LEU A 851 3.77 8.66 13.14
C LEU A 851 3.48 9.71 12.06
N ASN A 852 2.49 10.55 12.34
CA ASN A 852 2.34 11.90 11.79
C ASN A 852 2.54 12.93 12.92
N ASP A 853 2.43 14.23 12.61
CA ASP A 853 2.55 15.33 13.57
C ASP A 853 1.61 15.21 14.80
N GLU A 854 0.32 14.97 14.61
CA GLU A 854 -0.67 14.80 15.70
C GLU A 854 -0.20 13.75 16.72
N LEU A 855 0.23 12.58 16.26
CA LEU A 855 0.62 11.47 17.14
C LEU A 855 2.03 11.63 17.71
N ALA A 856 2.96 12.23 16.95
CA ALA A 856 4.30 12.54 17.43
C ALA A 856 4.25 13.55 18.59
N ASN A 857 3.44 14.60 18.46
CA ASN A 857 3.17 15.56 19.54
C ASN A 857 2.55 14.88 20.78
N HIS A 858 1.58 13.98 20.58
CA HIS A 858 0.96 13.22 21.68
C HIS A 858 1.96 12.29 22.40
N TYR A 859 2.96 11.78 21.69
CA TYR A 859 4.00 10.90 22.25
C TYR A 859 5.26 11.63 22.73
N GLY A 860 5.41 12.93 22.48
CA GLY A 860 6.62 13.69 22.81
C GLY A 860 7.83 13.36 21.92
N ILE A 861 7.59 12.96 20.66
CA ILE A 861 8.62 12.58 19.70
C ILE A 861 8.88 13.77 18.75
N PRO A 862 10.10 14.34 18.72
CA PRO A 862 10.44 15.48 17.85
C PRO A 862 10.62 15.07 16.38
N ASP A 863 10.83 16.08 15.53
CA ASP A 863 11.25 15.95 14.12
C ASP A 863 10.25 15.23 13.18
N VAL A 864 8.96 15.21 13.53
CA VAL A 864 7.87 14.68 12.70
C VAL A 864 6.84 15.77 12.39
N GLU A 865 6.95 16.39 11.22
CA GLU A 865 6.07 17.48 10.77
C GLU A 865 5.09 17.06 9.68
N GLY A 866 3.85 17.53 9.74
CA GLY A 866 2.82 17.33 8.72
C GLY A 866 1.98 16.05 8.87
N PRO A 867 0.82 15.99 8.18
CA PRO A 867 -0.23 14.99 8.44
C PRO A 867 0.11 13.58 7.95
N GLU A 868 1.14 13.43 7.11
CA GLU A 868 1.52 12.17 6.48
C GLU A 868 2.25 11.22 7.43
N PHE A 869 1.78 9.97 7.49
CA PHE A 869 2.38 8.92 8.29
C PHE A 869 3.72 8.44 7.71
N ARG A 870 4.77 8.43 8.55
CA ARG A 870 6.10 7.89 8.20
C ARG A 870 6.60 6.90 9.24
N ARG A 871 7.44 5.96 8.80
CA ARG A 871 8.14 5.03 9.69
C ARG A 871 9.23 5.79 10.45
N VAL A 872 9.13 5.82 11.77
CA VAL A 872 10.12 6.46 12.67
C VAL A 872 10.82 5.35 13.46
N ALA A 873 12.16 5.36 13.47
CA ALA A 873 13.01 4.41 14.19
C ALA A 873 13.64 5.05 15.44
N GLY A 874 14.21 4.24 16.34
CA GLY A 874 14.80 4.74 17.59
C GLY A 874 13.75 5.16 18.62
N VAL A 875 12.53 4.62 18.53
CA VAL A 875 11.39 5.04 19.37
C VAL A 875 11.42 4.43 20.78
N GLY A 876 12.25 3.43 21.02
CA GLY A 876 12.50 2.85 22.35
C GLY A 876 12.96 3.88 23.38
N ARG A 877 13.77 4.87 22.95
CA ARG A 877 14.23 5.98 23.81
C ARG A 877 13.12 6.93 24.28
N PHE A 878 11.94 6.86 23.66
CA PHE A 878 10.74 7.63 24.02
C PHE A 878 9.69 6.75 24.72
N GLY A 879 10.06 5.56 25.20
CA GLY A 879 9.13 4.62 25.82
C GLY A 879 8.08 4.08 24.85
N ARG A 880 8.47 3.80 23.60
CA ARG A 880 7.60 3.21 22.56
C ARG A 880 8.24 1.98 21.93
N GLY A 881 7.41 1.17 21.29
CA GLY A 881 7.84 -0.03 20.57
C GLY A 881 6.94 -1.24 20.86
N GLY A 882 6.68 -2.04 19.82
CA GLY A 882 5.72 -3.14 19.88
C GLY A 882 4.27 -2.69 20.11
N ILE A 883 3.33 -3.64 20.02
CA ILE A 883 1.89 -3.39 20.17
C ILE A 883 1.53 -2.90 21.59
N VAL A 884 2.30 -3.32 22.60
CA VAL A 884 2.01 -3.07 24.03
C VAL A 884 2.11 -1.60 24.44
N THR A 885 2.76 -0.76 23.64
CA THR A 885 2.98 0.68 23.90
C THR A 885 2.11 1.60 23.06
N MET A 886 1.26 1.06 22.19
CA MET A 886 0.44 1.86 21.28
C MET A 886 -0.73 2.50 22.01
N GLY A 887 -1.00 3.76 21.67
CA GLY A 887 -2.07 4.55 22.27
C GLY A 887 -3.43 3.88 22.14
N SER A 888 -3.74 3.26 21.00
CA SER A 888 -5.01 2.53 20.77
C SER A 888 -5.26 1.42 21.80
N VAL A 889 -4.22 0.64 22.13
CA VAL A 889 -4.28 -0.47 23.08
C VAL A 889 -4.30 0.04 24.51
N LEU A 890 -3.32 0.88 24.88
CA LEU A 890 -3.18 1.43 26.24
C LEU A 890 -4.43 2.21 26.69
N THR A 891 -5.11 2.88 25.75
CA THR A 891 -6.33 3.65 25.99
C THR A 891 -7.55 2.75 26.10
N LYS A 892 -7.66 1.70 25.27
CA LYS A 892 -8.79 0.77 25.31
C LYS A 892 -8.77 -0.11 26.57
N GLN A 893 -7.58 -0.47 27.06
CA GLN A 893 -7.40 -1.20 28.33
C GLN A 893 -7.32 -0.28 29.56
N ALA A 894 -8.11 0.80 29.59
CA ALA A 894 -8.15 1.76 30.70
C ALA A 894 -9.59 2.27 30.95
N GLY A 895 -9.85 2.78 32.16
CA GLY A 895 -11.13 3.41 32.51
C GLY A 895 -11.33 4.77 31.85
N ALA A 896 -12.50 5.40 32.05
CA ALA A 896 -12.81 6.68 31.41
C ALA A 896 -12.00 7.87 31.97
N LEU A 897 -11.58 7.77 33.23
CA LEU A 897 -10.85 8.81 33.99
C LEU A 897 -9.50 8.31 34.56
N ARG A 898 -9.23 7.00 34.52
CA ARG A 898 -8.09 6.35 35.17
C ARG A 898 -7.47 5.20 34.38
N THR A 899 -6.25 4.81 34.75
CA THR A 899 -5.61 3.59 34.27
C THR A 899 -6.27 2.35 34.88
N SER A 900 -5.88 1.17 34.38
CA SER A 900 -6.35 -0.10 34.92
C SER A 900 -5.26 -1.17 34.76
N PRO A 901 -4.42 -1.40 35.78
CA PRO A 901 -3.46 -2.50 35.79
C PRO A 901 -4.14 -3.84 35.49
N VAL A 902 -5.34 -4.04 36.02
CA VAL A 902 -6.14 -5.28 35.84
C VAL A 902 -6.50 -5.50 34.36
N LEU A 903 -6.99 -4.49 33.64
CA LEU A 903 -7.33 -4.63 32.22
C LEU A 903 -6.07 -4.78 31.36
N ARG A 904 -5.03 -3.97 31.61
CA ARG A 904 -3.75 -4.03 30.88
C ARG A 904 -3.07 -5.40 31.06
N GLY A 905 -2.96 -5.87 32.29
CA GLY A 905 -2.37 -7.17 32.61
C GLY A 905 -3.18 -8.35 32.07
N THR A 906 -4.51 -8.29 32.17
CA THR A 906 -5.40 -9.32 31.59
C THR A 906 -5.24 -9.35 30.07
N TRP A 907 -5.15 -8.19 29.42
CA TRP A 907 -4.93 -8.11 27.98
C TRP A 907 -3.57 -8.70 27.58
N VAL A 908 -2.48 -8.42 28.30
CA VAL A 908 -1.17 -9.05 28.03
C VAL A 908 -1.25 -10.58 28.14
N ILE A 909 -1.81 -11.09 29.24
CA ILE A 909 -1.83 -12.52 29.59
C ILE A 909 -2.79 -13.32 28.69
N GLU A 910 -4.02 -12.85 28.48
CA GLU A 910 -4.99 -13.54 27.62
C GLU A 910 -4.75 -13.31 26.13
N THR A 911 -4.40 -12.09 25.72
CA THR A 911 -4.33 -11.74 24.30
C THR A 911 -3.03 -12.19 23.67
N LEU A 912 -1.88 -11.87 24.31
CA LEU A 912 -0.56 -12.16 23.75
C LEU A 912 -0.09 -13.58 24.10
N LEU A 913 -0.16 -13.98 25.37
CA LEU A 913 0.33 -15.29 25.82
C LEU A 913 -0.72 -16.41 25.73
N GLY A 914 -2.00 -16.08 25.59
CA GLY A 914 -3.09 -17.07 25.46
C GLY A 914 -3.42 -17.84 26.75
N ARG A 915 -2.81 -17.44 27.87
CA ARG A 915 -3.12 -17.94 29.22
C ARG A 915 -4.51 -17.47 29.62
N ARG A 916 -5.37 -18.34 30.17
CA ARG A 916 -6.72 -17.95 30.58
C ARG A 916 -6.75 -17.32 31.97
N VAL A 917 -7.47 -16.22 32.11
CA VAL A 917 -7.78 -15.59 33.40
C VAL A 917 -9.17 -16.06 33.85
N PRO A 918 -9.35 -16.52 35.10
CA PRO A 918 -10.67 -16.87 35.62
C PRO A 918 -11.56 -15.63 35.74
N ASN A 919 -12.88 -15.83 35.63
CA ASN A 919 -13.84 -14.75 35.91
C ASN A 919 -13.65 -14.23 37.35
N PRO A 920 -13.85 -12.92 37.59
CA PRO A 920 -13.93 -12.39 38.95
C PRO A 920 -15.10 -13.03 39.72
N PRO A 921 -15.04 -13.06 41.07
CA PRO A 921 -16.21 -13.37 41.91
C PRO A 921 -17.40 -12.43 41.63
N ASP A 922 -18.61 -12.88 41.96
CA ASP A 922 -19.83 -12.09 41.70
C ASP A 922 -19.93 -10.81 42.57
N ASP A 923 -19.37 -10.83 43.79
CA ASP A 923 -19.46 -9.75 44.78
C ASP A 923 -18.17 -8.89 44.90
N VAL A 924 -17.46 -8.63 43.79
CA VAL A 924 -16.19 -7.87 43.82
C VAL A 924 -16.41 -6.38 44.14
N PRO A 925 -15.77 -5.81 45.20
CA PRO A 925 -15.84 -4.39 45.49
C PRO A 925 -15.26 -3.54 44.34
N GLN A 926 -15.98 -2.51 43.91
CA GLN A 926 -15.49 -1.60 42.87
C GLN A 926 -14.37 -0.70 43.41
N LEU A 927 -13.33 -0.50 42.59
CA LEU A 927 -12.33 0.55 42.78
C LEU A 927 -12.90 1.88 42.29
N ASP A 928 -12.42 3.01 42.84
CA ASP A 928 -12.82 4.36 42.43
C ASP A 928 -12.81 4.54 40.90
N GLU A 929 -13.76 5.29 40.35
CA GLU A 929 -13.88 5.47 38.89
C GLU A 929 -12.88 6.50 38.31
N ASP A 930 -12.40 7.42 39.15
CA ASP A 930 -11.38 8.43 38.83
C ASP A 930 -10.04 8.05 39.49
N GLU A 931 -8.93 8.48 38.88
CA GLU A 931 -7.60 8.35 39.47
C GLU A 931 -7.41 9.34 40.62
N VAL A 932 -8.08 10.50 40.53
CA VAL A 932 -8.19 11.47 41.64
C VAL A 932 -9.24 10.98 42.63
N ASN A 933 -8.77 10.30 43.68
CA ASN A 933 -9.59 9.64 44.70
C ASN A 933 -9.42 10.32 46.07
N LYS A 934 -10.38 10.10 46.97
CA LYS A 934 -10.43 10.76 48.28
C LYS A 934 -9.29 10.36 49.22
N ASP A 935 -8.78 9.15 49.06
CA ASP A 935 -7.70 8.59 49.89
C ASP A 935 -6.30 8.98 49.37
N GLY A 936 -6.21 9.67 48.22
CA GLY A 936 -4.95 10.09 47.60
C GLY A 936 -4.08 8.95 47.08
N LEU A 937 -4.62 7.72 46.98
CA LEU A 937 -3.86 6.50 46.71
C LEU A 937 -3.62 6.30 45.21
N THR A 938 -2.41 5.86 44.86
CA THR A 938 -2.09 5.38 43.50
C THR A 938 -2.95 4.15 43.12
N MET A 939 -3.11 3.90 41.82
CA MET A 939 -3.81 2.69 41.35
C MET A 939 -3.17 1.38 41.84
N ARG A 940 -1.85 1.37 42.08
CA ARG A 940 -1.14 0.27 42.75
C ARG A 940 -1.64 0.08 44.18
N GLN A 941 -1.58 1.12 45.01
CA GLN A 941 -1.97 1.05 46.43
C GLN A 941 -3.45 0.70 46.61
N GLN A 942 -4.33 1.22 45.75
CA GLN A 942 -5.74 0.81 45.72
C GLN A 942 -5.88 -0.70 45.44
N LEU A 943 -5.11 -1.23 44.49
CA LEU A 943 -5.18 -2.64 44.09
C LEU A 943 -4.52 -3.57 45.12
N GLU A 944 -3.43 -3.14 45.77
CA GLU A 944 -2.80 -3.83 46.90
C GLU A 944 -3.76 -3.91 48.11
N ARG A 945 -4.49 -2.83 48.40
CA ARG A 945 -5.57 -2.82 49.41
C ARG A 945 -6.72 -3.76 49.02
N HIS A 946 -7.12 -3.79 47.75
CA HIS A 946 -8.14 -4.71 47.24
C HIS A 946 -7.72 -6.18 47.34
N ARG A 947 -6.42 -6.47 47.13
CA ARG A 947 -5.80 -7.80 47.27
C ARG A 947 -5.60 -8.27 48.71
N ALA A 948 -5.91 -7.46 49.72
CA ALA A 948 -5.93 -7.93 51.10
C ALA A 948 -6.95 -9.07 51.30
N ASP A 949 -7.97 -9.17 50.44
CA ASP A 949 -8.83 -10.35 50.38
C ASP A 949 -8.15 -11.52 49.65
N THR A 950 -8.00 -12.65 50.36
CA THR A 950 -7.50 -13.93 49.86
C THR A 950 -8.25 -14.50 48.64
N ALA A 951 -9.51 -14.11 48.43
CA ALA A 951 -10.29 -14.47 47.24
C ALA A 951 -9.76 -13.74 45.99
N CYS A 952 -9.43 -12.45 46.13
CA CYS A 952 -8.93 -11.61 45.04
C CYS A 952 -7.44 -11.84 44.76
N ALA A 953 -6.61 -11.93 45.82
CA ALA A 953 -5.15 -12.06 45.75
C ALA A 953 -4.65 -13.14 44.78
N THR A 954 -5.35 -14.28 44.70
CA THR A 954 -4.94 -15.46 43.92
C THR A 954 -4.93 -15.20 42.41
N CYS A 955 -5.91 -14.45 41.91
CA CYS A 955 -6.02 -14.13 40.49
C CYS A 955 -5.16 -12.92 40.14
N HIS A 956 -5.20 -11.89 41.00
CA HIS A 956 -4.43 -10.66 40.84
C HIS A 956 -2.90 -10.88 40.79
N ALA A 957 -2.37 -11.84 41.55
CA ALA A 957 -0.97 -12.24 41.45
C ALA A 957 -0.55 -12.75 40.05
N LYS A 958 -1.49 -13.19 39.21
CA LYS A 958 -1.25 -13.62 37.82
C LYS A 958 -1.49 -12.53 36.77
N ILE A 959 -1.96 -11.35 37.18
CA ILE A 959 -2.48 -10.30 36.28
C ILE A 959 -1.71 -8.99 36.48
N ASP A 960 -1.67 -8.52 37.73
CA ASP A 960 -1.26 -7.16 38.05
C ASP A 960 0.20 -6.83 37.74
N PRO A 961 1.20 -7.74 37.89
CA PRO A 961 2.60 -7.43 37.56
C PRO A 961 2.75 -6.84 36.14
N TYR A 962 2.06 -7.43 35.17
CA TYR A 962 2.07 -7.01 33.77
C TYR A 962 1.32 -5.67 33.55
N GLY A 963 0.32 -5.38 34.39
CA GLY A 963 -0.38 -4.10 34.42
C GLY A 963 0.45 -2.98 35.04
N PHE A 964 1.10 -3.24 36.17
CA PHE A 964 1.97 -2.30 36.87
C PHE A 964 3.17 -1.85 36.03
N ALA A 965 3.77 -2.77 35.27
CA ALA A 965 4.80 -2.46 34.28
C ALA A 965 4.37 -1.43 33.20
N LEU A 966 3.05 -1.21 33.04
CA LEU A 966 2.45 -0.26 32.10
C LEU A 966 1.79 0.96 32.79
N GLU A 967 1.93 1.15 34.10
CA GLU A 967 1.33 2.31 34.79
C GLU A 967 2.03 3.65 34.49
N ALA A 968 3.26 3.58 33.97
CA ALA A 968 3.97 4.72 33.37
C ALA A 968 3.27 5.29 32.11
N TYR A 969 2.15 4.69 31.65
CA TYR A 969 1.28 5.26 30.63
C TYR A 969 -0.05 5.75 31.22
N ASP A 970 -0.44 6.99 30.90
CA ASP A 970 -1.70 7.57 31.32
C ASP A 970 -2.93 6.90 30.63
N PRO A 971 -4.18 7.31 30.96
CA PRO A 971 -5.38 6.70 30.38
C PRO A 971 -5.56 6.90 28.87
N ILE A 972 -4.80 7.80 28.24
CA ILE A 972 -4.76 8.03 26.79
C ILE A 972 -3.40 7.65 26.17
N GLY A 973 -2.59 6.87 26.89
CA GLY A 973 -1.34 6.28 26.42
C GLY A 973 -0.13 7.22 26.36
N ARG A 974 -0.15 8.40 27.00
CA ARG A 974 1.04 9.27 27.14
C ARG A 974 1.97 8.74 28.23
N LEU A 975 3.27 8.94 28.09
CA LEU A 975 4.23 8.58 29.14
C LEU A 975 4.12 9.56 30.32
N ARG A 976 4.27 9.06 31.55
CA ARG A 976 4.18 9.83 32.80
C ARG A 976 5.08 9.25 33.90
N GLU A 977 5.59 10.12 34.76
CA GLU A 977 6.35 9.76 35.98
C GLU A 977 5.50 9.83 37.26
N ARG A 978 4.37 10.55 37.21
CA ARG A 978 3.45 10.77 38.33
C ARG A 978 2.00 10.53 37.94
N ASP A 979 1.19 10.08 38.89
CA ASP A 979 -0.27 9.96 38.72
C ASP A 979 -0.96 11.34 38.75
N GLN A 980 -2.28 11.37 38.57
CA GLN A 980 -3.07 12.62 38.63
C GLN A 980 -3.17 13.25 40.03
N ASN A 981 -2.77 12.54 41.10
CA ASN A 981 -2.64 13.10 42.45
C ASN A 981 -1.24 13.69 42.71
N GLY A 982 -0.30 13.50 41.76
CA GLY A 982 1.11 13.92 41.88
C GLY A 982 2.01 12.89 42.57
N ASN A 983 1.51 11.69 42.89
CA ASN A 983 2.30 10.60 43.45
C ASN A 983 3.28 10.04 42.41
N PRO A 984 4.51 9.63 42.80
CA PRO A 984 5.41 8.91 41.90
C PRO A 984 4.83 7.54 41.51
N ILE A 985 5.09 7.12 40.27
CA ILE A 985 4.63 5.83 39.75
C ILE A 985 5.65 4.72 40.07
N ASP A 986 5.19 3.63 40.67
CA ASP A 986 5.95 2.39 40.84
C ASP A 986 5.55 1.36 39.77
N ALA A 987 6.44 1.14 38.81
CA ALA A 987 6.28 0.22 37.68
C ALA A 987 6.98 -1.15 37.89
N ARG A 988 7.35 -1.52 39.12
CA ARG A 988 7.96 -2.82 39.46
C ARG A 988 6.96 -3.97 39.35
N ALA A 989 7.30 -5.00 38.59
CA ALA A 989 6.50 -6.19 38.37
C ALA A 989 7.13 -7.39 39.08
N GLU A 990 6.31 -8.16 39.79
CA GLU A 990 6.71 -9.40 40.48
C GLU A 990 5.81 -10.54 40.00
N PRO A 991 6.10 -11.15 38.83
CA PRO A 991 5.38 -12.32 38.34
C PRO A 991 5.64 -13.55 39.23
N LEU A 992 4.79 -14.57 39.12
CA LEU A 992 4.93 -15.82 39.90
C LEU A 992 5.89 -16.84 39.26
N ASP A 993 6.23 -16.63 38.00
CA ASP A 993 6.92 -17.56 37.10
C ASP A 993 8.25 -17.03 36.54
N ALA A 994 8.67 -15.83 36.94
CA ALA A 994 9.95 -15.22 36.58
C ALA A 994 10.47 -14.29 37.69
N ASP A 995 11.70 -13.80 37.55
CA ASP A 995 12.26 -12.79 38.46
C ASP A 995 11.54 -11.43 38.33
N ALA A 996 11.67 -10.60 39.37
CA ALA A 996 11.12 -9.25 39.38
C ALA A 996 11.77 -8.35 38.31
N PHE A 997 10.96 -7.58 37.60
CA PHE A 997 11.41 -6.68 36.53
C PHE A 997 10.75 -5.30 36.64
N GLU A 998 11.21 -4.32 35.88
CA GLU A 998 10.71 -2.95 35.96
C GLU A 998 10.27 -2.39 34.59
N GLY A 999 9.06 -1.80 34.56
CA GLY A 999 8.53 -1.04 33.46
C GLY A 999 8.45 -1.77 32.11
N LEU A 1000 8.40 -0.99 31.03
CA LEU A 1000 8.29 -1.51 29.67
C LEU A 1000 9.44 -2.44 29.29
N SER A 1001 10.69 -2.07 29.59
CA SER A 1001 11.86 -2.83 29.12
C SER A 1001 11.91 -4.22 29.76
N GLY A 1002 11.58 -4.31 31.04
CA GLY A 1002 11.42 -5.59 31.73
C GLY A 1002 10.28 -6.42 31.13
N LEU A 1003 9.11 -5.82 30.92
CA LEU A 1003 7.95 -6.50 30.33
C LEU A 1003 8.25 -7.05 28.93
N GLN A 1004 8.94 -6.28 28.09
CA GLN A 1004 9.32 -6.72 26.74
C GLN A 1004 10.35 -7.87 26.77
N SER A 1005 11.30 -7.87 27.70
CA SER A 1005 12.23 -9.00 27.87
C SER A 1005 11.48 -10.25 28.32
N TYR A 1006 10.63 -10.14 29.35
CA TYR A 1006 9.78 -11.23 29.83
C TYR A 1006 8.92 -11.83 28.71
N LEU A 1007 8.32 -10.99 27.85
CA LEU A 1007 7.50 -11.46 26.72
C LEU A 1007 8.32 -12.18 25.64
N LEU A 1008 9.58 -11.79 25.43
CA LEU A 1008 10.50 -12.46 24.49
C LEU A 1008 11.04 -13.79 25.05
N GLU A 1009 11.25 -13.88 26.37
CA GLU A 1009 11.55 -15.15 27.03
C GLU A 1009 10.38 -16.15 26.87
N HIS A 1010 9.14 -15.64 26.94
CA HIS A 1010 7.90 -16.40 26.73
C HIS A 1010 7.41 -16.42 25.26
N GLN A 1011 8.31 -16.18 24.30
CA GLN A 1011 7.96 -16.12 22.86
C GLN A 1011 7.28 -17.39 22.34
N ASP A 1012 7.60 -18.58 22.87
CA ASP A 1012 6.98 -19.83 22.41
C ASP A 1012 5.45 -19.84 22.72
N GLU A 1013 5.02 -19.26 23.86
CA GLU A 1013 3.58 -19.05 24.16
C GLU A 1013 2.93 -18.03 23.22
N PHE A 1014 3.60 -16.91 22.97
CA PHE A 1014 3.14 -15.91 22.01
C PHE A 1014 2.97 -16.48 20.60
N THR A 1015 3.95 -17.27 20.13
CA THR A 1015 3.88 -17.89 18.79
C THR A 1015 2.78 -18.94 18.71
N LYS A 1016 2.54 -19.70 19.80
CA LYS A 1016 1.41 -20.63 19.88
C LYS A 1016 0.08 -19.91 19.77
N GLN A 1017 -0.08 -18.82 20.53
CA GLN A 1017 -1.28 -17.99 20.50
C GLN A 1017 -1.47 -17.35 19.11
N PHE A 1018 -0.42 -16.79 18.52
CA PHE A 1018 -0.43 -16.25 17.15
C PHE A 1018 -0.91 -17.29 16.13
N CYS A 1019 -0.32 -18.50 16.12
CA CYS A 1019 -0.72 -19.58 15.22
C CYS A 1019 -2.18 -19.97 15.41
N ARG A 1020 -2.63 -20.11 16.66
CA ARG A 1020 -4.02 -20.44 17.00
C ARG A 1020 -4.99 -19.38 16.49
N LYS A 1021 -4.67 -18.10 16.70
CA LYS A 1021 -5.48 -16.97 16.24
C LYS A 1021 -5.52 -16.90 14.72
N LEU A 1022 -4.37 -17.05 14.05
CA LEU A 1022 -4.28 -17.02 12.58
C LEU A 1022 -5.08 -18.17 11.95
N ALA A 1023 -4.97 -19.38 12.49
CA ALA A 1023 -5.73 -20.54 12.04
C ALA A 1023 -7.26 -20.33 12.20
N GLY A 1024 -7.72 -19.89 13.37
CA GLY A 1024 -9.13 -19.61 13.62
C GLY A 1024 -9.72 -18.56 12.67
N TYR A 1025 -8.96 -17.49 12.39
CA TYR A 1025 -9.37 -16.45 11.44
C TYR A 1025 -9.38 -16.94 9.98
N ALA A 1026 -8.33 -17.64 9.54
CA ALA A 1026 -8.19 -18.08 8.14
C ALA A 1026 -9.22 -19.15 7.76
N LEU A 1027 -9.46 -20.11 8.66
CA LEU A 1027 -10.46 -21.17 8.50
C LEU A 1027 -11.89 -20.64 8.76
N GLY A 1028 -12.01 -19.55 9.52
CA GLY A 1028 -13.27 -18.93 9.92
C GLY A 1028 -14.16 -19.86 10.75
N ARG A 1029 -13.54 -20.66 11.61
CA ARG A 1029 -14.17 -21.58 12.57
C ARG A 1029 -13.35 -21.63 13.86
N SER A 1030 -13.93 -22.12 14.93
CA SER A 1030 -13.18 -22.46 16.15
C SER A 1030 -12.07 -23.49 15.84
N VAL A 1031 -10.93 -23.34 16.50
CA VAL A 1031 -9.82 -24.31 16.43
C VAL A 1031 -10.19 -25.57 17.22
N GLU A 1032 -10.09 -26.72 16.55
CA GLU A 1032 -10.45 -28.05 17.05
C GLU A 1032 -9.21 -28.83 17.52
N LEU A 1033 -9.42 -30.00 18.13
CA LEU A 1033 -8.32 -30.86 18.59
C LEU A 1033 -7.46 -31.39 17.42
N SER A 1034 -8.06 -31.67 16.26
CA SER A 1034 -7.37 -32.11 15.03
C SER A 1034 -6.49 -31.03 14.39
N ASP A 1035 -6.56 -29.77 14.84
CA ASP A 1035 -5.69 -28.69 14.39
C ASP A 1035 -4.38 -28.60 15.19
N GLU A 1036 -4.29 -29.17 16.39
CA GLU A 1036 -3.08 -29.06 17.24
C GLU A 1036 -1.79 -29.56 16.56
N PRO A 1037 -1.78 -30.63 15.72
CA PRO A 1037 -0.59 -30.99 14.93
C PRO A 1037 -0.15 -29.90 13.96
N LEU A 1038 -1.10 -29.24 13.28
CA LEU A 1038 -0.81 -28.12 12.38
C LEU A 1038 -0.28 -26.90 13.16
N LEU A 1039 -0.85 -26.60 14.33
CA LEU A 1039 -0.36 -25.50 15.17
C LEU A 1039 1.07 -25.76 15.66
N ALA A 1040 1.43 -27.01 15.97
CA ALA A 1040 2.80 -27.40 16.32
C ALA A 1040 3.75 -27.33 15.12
N GLU A 1041 3.29 -27.69 13.92
CA GLU A 1041 4.05 -27.50 12.67
C GLU A 1041 4.31 -26.02 12.42
N MET A 1042 3.28 -25.16 12.47
CA MET A 1042 3.42 -23.71 12.26
C MET A 1042 4.42 -23.07 13.22
N GLN A 1043 4.42 -23.44 14.51
CA GLN A 1043 5.40 -22.98 15.50
C GLN A 1043 6.82 -23.45 15.16
N THR A 1044 6.97 -24.74 14.80
CA THR A 1044 8.27 -25.30 14.39
C THR A 1044 8.83 -24.56 13.17
N GLN A 1045 7.99 -24.31 12.16
CA GLN A 1045 8.39 -23.60 10.93
C GLN A 1045 8.74 -22.14 11.22
N LEU A 1046 8.00 -21.44 12.07
CA LEU A 1046 8.36 -20.09 12.52
C LEU A 1046 9.74 -20.07 13.17
N LYS A 1047 10.02 -21.01 14.09
CA LYS A 1047 11.31 -21.08 14.81
C LYS A 1047 12.50 -21.36 13.90
N THR A 1048 12.31 -22.11 12.81
CA THR A 1048 13.37 -22.39 11.81
C THR A 1048 13.53 -21.30 10.75
N HIS A 1049 12.55 -20.40 10.59
CA HIS A 1049 12.53 -19.33 9.58
C HIS A 1049 12.38 -17.94 10.22
N ASP A 1050 13.14 -17.63 11.27
CA ASP A 1050 13.25 -16.27 11.84
C ASP A 1050 11.90 -15.61 12.22
N TYR A 1051 10.92 -16.45 12.60
CA TYR A 1051 9.57 -16.08 13.01
C TYR A 1051 8.82 -15.20 11.98
N ARG A 1052 9.10 -15.39 10.68
CA ARG A 1052 8.52 -14.62 9.57
C ARG A 1052 7.02 -14.86 9.42
N PHE A 1053 6.24 -13.78 9.22
CA PHE A 1053 4.77 -13.87 9.10
C PHE A 1053 4.34 -14.80 7.95
N SER A 1054 5.02 -14.73 6.81
CA SER A 1054 4.72 -15.54 5.63
C SER A 1054 4.87 -17.03 5.90
N THR A 1055 5.79 -17.46 6.76
CA THR A 1055 6.03 -18.86 7.08
C THR A 1055 4.80 -19.50 7.70
N ALA A 1056 4.25 -18.91 8.76
CA ALA A 1056 3.03 -19.42 9.40
C ALA A 1056 1.83 -19.39 8.43
N MET A 1057 1.70 -18.32 7.64
CA MET A 1057 0.64 -18.16 6.63
C MET A 1057 0.72 -19.26 5.55
N LEU A 1058 1.91 -19.53 5.00
CA LEU A 1058 2.11 -20.52 3.94
C LEU A 1058 1.98 -21.96 4.46
N THR A 1059 2.47 -22.27 5.68
CA THR A 1059 2.23 -23.56 6.33
C THR A 1059 0.72 -23.81 6.48
N LEU A 1060 -0.03 -22.82 6.96
CA LEU A 1060 -1.48 -22.88 7.10
C LEU A 1060 -2.17 -23.05 5.73
N VAL A 1061 -1.84 -22.26 4.70
CA VAL A 1061 -2.46 -22.34 3.37
C VAL A 1061 -2.18 -23.67 2.66
N LYS A 1062 -1.03 -24.31 2.92
CA LYS A 1062 -0.68 -25.63 2.38
C LYS A 1062 -1.36 -26.80 3.09
N SER A 1063 -1.87 -26.58 4.31
CA SER A 1063 -2.44 -27.63 5.18
C SER A 1063 -3.71 -28.29 4.62
N SER A 1064 -4.01 -29.49 5.14
CA SER A 1064 -5.28 -30.19 4.87
C SER A 1064 -6.48 -29.32 5.28
N GLN A 1065 -6.40 -28.69 6.45
CA GLN A 1065 -7.40 -27.83 7.04
C GLN A 1065 -7.80 -26.68 6.11
N PHE A 1066 -6.82 -26.04 5.46
CA PHE A 1066 -7.10 -24.93 4.54
C PHE A 1066 -7.56 -25.39 3.15
N ARG A 1067 -7.10 -26.56 2.68
CA ARG A 1067 -7.35 -27.05 1.31
C ARG A 1067 -8.51 -28.02 1.16
N ARG A 1068 -9.09 -28.49 2.26
CA ARG A 1068 -10.17 -29.50 2.29
C ARG A 1068 -11.38 -29.03 3.10
N HIS A 1069 -12.45 -29.81 2.98
CA HIS A 1069 -13.68 -29.70 3.76
C HIS A 1069 -14.06 -31.07 4.34
N ARG A 1070 -14.50 -31.17 5.59
CA ARG A 1070 -14.92 -32.44 6.21
C ARG A 1070 -16.14 -33.03 5.48
N GLY A 1071 -16.26 -34.36 5.48
CA GLY A 1071 -17.42 -35.06 4.94
C GLY A 1071 -18.69 -34.80 5.77
N GLN A 1072 -19.88 -35.00 5.17
CA GLN A 1072 -21.18 -34.72 5.81
C GLN A 1072 -21.55 -35.69 6.94
N ASN A 1073 -21.00 -36.91 6.97
CA ASN A 1073 -21.43 -37.97 7.90
C ASN A 1073 -20.29 -38.39 8.87
N ASP A 1074 -19.22 -37.62 8.96
CA ASP A 1074 -18.08 -37.94 9.83
C ASP A 1074 -18.54 -38.10 11.29
N PRO A 1075 -18.23 -39.21 11.99
CA PRO A 1075 -18.66 -39.45 13.38
C PRO A 1075 -18.05 -38.48 14.41
N GLY A 1076 -17.15 -37.59 14.01
CA GLY A 1076 -16.76 -36.39 14.77
C GLY A 1076 -17.81 -35.28 14.78
N ASP A 1077 -18.86 -35.36 13.96
CA ASP A 1077 -19.97 -34.41 13.97
C ASP A 1077 -20.93 -34.69 15.14
N THR A 1078 -20.57 -34.15 16.30
CA THR A 1078 -21.46 -34.09 17.47
C THR A 1078 -22.20 -32.73 17.54
N SER A 1079 -22.43 -32.06 16.41
CA SER A 1079 -23.33 -30.92 16.37
C SER A 1079 -24.78 -31.42 16.42
N PRO A 1080 -25.65 -30.83 17.26
CA PRO A 1080 -27.10 -31.05 17.17
C PRO A 1080 -27.71 -30.34 15.95
#